data_AF-A0A484BY10-F1
#
_entry.id   AF-A0A484BY10-F1
#
_cell.length_a   1.000
_cell.length_b   1.000
_cell.length_c   1.000
_cell.angle_alpha   90.00
_cell.angle_beta   90.00
_cell.angle_gamma   90.00
#
_symmetry.space_group_name_H-M   'P 1'
#
loop_
_entity.id
_entity.type
_entity.pdbx_description
1 polymer ?
#
loop_
_entity_poly.entity_id
_entity_poly.type
_entity_poly.pdbx_seq_one_letter_code
_entity_poly.pdbx_strand_id
1 'polypeptide(L)'
;MSLSPNNCDTVMQTDEIDVNDEVASHSTGNETEKHASTVKIAQDAVYDADSEMVESAEEEDDKALKQEPCTDDDKSTVIAPIRRPPNEPISKHNLKWNLRVIISNLYMKSERRLPSACVPKCLHNTSQCVSRHRCAMLPDAPDIGIAQELRNNLYRQHYDTYLDMLETMALQSVYPDEAVFDRLLDMIMVLSTKSLTLEELNGIYRNVIRIYYLLVDAFPPCWTALRPYYLNFLGATSDNPQKLQLLLDLFEDCLGKCSETELCQLTPYSEQFVHDYEAEDSSKLSPDDIFERHVQDYDWQSGKQWVDEFKAMSSAVQLARLCDALDMICWVLEREFLAWLDHNRLQQSEPEIFQEDSKPFVFIVFGIEKDKRLTKLTQQLLRVYSRAAAKSLYADRLSILERFISLLMEASNTAELEYANNSLIYPNLGPQTRCLIAEFFKLFKVENPSDLTTYIRIISQLSQPYVRWEFADNFLRLFYYSDAAFGPEKLCEELKLKRWLKYRPRSTIDEADNEQLSREDYLKIMLNALQDYCNWFDLQACWKYIKTKTPVQQLQARTSSPLATPAGLVTDDVGKIFMLDEMQKEAHTWKQRINAKVILARPKVNLPVARISISTMAERYGNDIRQLRYLRRILLEVMRFEDVTDWLNYINDFLGEDEPVVSS
;
A
#
# COMPACT_ATOMS: atom_id res chain seq x y z
N MET A 1 16.59 -41.02 60.66
CA MET A 1 17.96 -40.74 60.20
C MET A 1 17.86 -39.41 59.44
N SER A 2 18.19 -38.23 59.97
CA SER A 2 19.50 -37.76 60.48
C SER A 2 20.56 -37.74 59.36
N LEU A 3 21.18 -36.62 58.97
CA LEU A 3 21.37 -35.33 59.67
C LEU A 3 21.30 -34.11 58.73
N SER A 4 20.84 -32.98 59.28
CA SER A 4 21.08 -31.58 58.85
C SER A 4 22.47 -31.14 59.39
N PRO A 5 22.78 -29.87 59.77
CA PRO A 5 22.25 -28.52 59.45
C PRO A 5 23.42 -27.57 59.01
N ASN A 6 23.32 -26.23 58.86
CA ASN A 6 23.17 -25.15 59.87
C ASN A 6 23.19 -23.78 59.13
N ASN A 7 22.25 -22.85 59.34
CA ASN A 7 22.17 -21.76 60.36
C ASN A 7 22.97 -20.48 60.00
N CYS A 8 22.65 -19.25 60.39
CA CYS A 8 21.73 -18.64 61.40
C CYS A 8 20.93 -17.47 60.78
N ASP A 9 19.66 -17.22 61.11
CA ASP A 9 19.12 -16.37 62.22
C ASP A 9 19.47 -14.86 62.11
N THR A 10 18.55 -13.89 62.30
CA THR A 10 17.71 -13.67 63.50
C THR A 10 16.43 -12.83 63.19
N VAL A 11 15.47 -12.82 64.12
CA VAL A 11 14.08 -12.32 64.01
C VAL A 11 13.81 -11.14 64.98
N MET A 12 12.62 -10.50 64.85
CA MET A 12 11.84 -9.69 65.83
C MET A 12 11.76 -8.18 65.50
N GLN A 13 10.71 -7.39 65.75
CA GLN A 13 9.24 -7.50 65.96
C GLN A 13 8.79 -6.08 66.42
N THR A 14 7.63 -5.54 66.00
CA THR A 14 6.68 -4.62 66.75
C THR A 14 7.21 -3.36 67.51
N ASP A 15 6.56 -2.18 67.63
CA ASP A 15 5.17 -1.71 67.47
C ASP A 15 5.07 -0.16 67.23
N GLU A 16 3.92 0.28 66.70
CA GLU A 16 3.09 1.48 66.98
C GLU A 16 3.59 2.93 67.33
N ILE A 17 3.00 3.90 66.59
CA ILE A 17 2.30 5.15 67.03
C ILE A 17 3.02 6.53 67.17
N ASP A 18 2.24 7.58 66.79
CA ASP A 18 2.32 9.06 66.90
C ASP A 18 3.43 9.83 66.13
N VAL A 19 3.20 10.90 65.34
CA VAL A 19 2.23 12.05 65.25
C VAL A 19 2.86 13.38 65.73
N ASN A 20 2.55 14.47 65.00
CA ASN A 20 2.95 15.89 65.19
C ASN A 20 4.45 16.24 64.90
N ASP A 21 4.83 17.45 64.43
CA ASP A 21 4.06 18.69 64.17
C ASP A 21 4.71 19.64 63.11
N GLU A 22 3.85 20.46 62.47
CA GLU A 22 3.98 21.90 62.08
C GLU A 22 5.15 22.47 61.20
N VAL A 23 4.86 23.17 60.07
CA VAL A 23 4.70 24.67 59.84
C VAL A 23 6.06 25.43 59.76
N ALA A 24 6.35 26.50 58.99
CA ALA A 24 5.69 27.51 58.12
C ALA A 24 6.67 27.87 56.95
N SER A 25 6.33 28.32 55.73
CA SER A 25 5.44 29.39 55.21
C SER A 25 6.02 30.83 55.13
N HIS A 26 6.25 31.31 53.89
CA HIS A 26 6.14 32.67 53.34
C HIS A 26 6.91 33.93 53.86
N SER A 27 7.40 34.72 52.89
CA SER A 27 7.33 36.21 52.68
C SER A 27 8.63 36.73 52.02
N THR A 28 8.69 37.39 50.85
CA THR A 28 8.12 38.67 50.29
C THR A 28 8.65 39.97 50.92
N GLY A 29 9.40 40.80 50.16
CA GLY A 29 9.61 42.22 50.49
C GLY A 29 10.87 42.94 49.95
N ASN A 30 10.77 43.55 48.76
CA ASN A 30 11.29 44.84 48.25
C ASN A 30 12.72 45.43 48.52
N GLU A 31 13.28 45.96 47.41
CA GLU A 31 14.08 47.22 47.23
C GLU A 31 15.56 47.28 47.72
N THR A 32 16.49 48.11 47.19
CA THR A 32 16.48 49.21 46.17
C THR A 32 17.86 49.41 45.47
N GLU A 33 17.89 50.01 44.25
CA GLU A 33 19.04 50.69 43.56
C GLU A 33 20.35 49.88 43.22
N LYS A 34 21.12 50.10 42.13
CA LYS A 34 21.29 51.22 41.17
C LYS A 34 21.84 50.75 39.78
N HIS A 35 21.77 51.62 38.76
CA HIS A 35 22.06 51.47 37.30
C HIS A 35 23.49 51.01 36.88
N ALA A 36 23.83 50.64 35.60
CA ALA A 36 23.30 51.13 34.31
C ALA A 36 23.52 50.25 33.03
N SER A 37 22.63 50.44 32.03
CA SER A 37 22.81 50.39 30.54
C SER A 37 23.49 49.18 29.85
N THR A 38 22.98 48.62 28.74
CA THR A 38 22.46 49.32 27.53
C THR A 38 21.43 48.47 26.76
N VAL A 39 20.50 49.12 26.06
CA VAL A 39 19.36 48.53 25.32
C VAL A 39 19.52 48.71 23.80
N LYS A 40 19.03 47.74 22.99
CA LYS A 40 18.21 48.05 21.79
C LYS A 40 17.37 46.85 21.34
N ILE A 41 16.10 47.14 21.05
CA ILE A 41 15.03 46.24 20.63
C ILE A 41 14.77 46.48 19.13
N ALA A 42 14.34 45.46 18.39
CA ALA A 42 13.71 45.63 17.08
C ALA A 42 12.20 45.34 17.21
N GLN A 43 11.36 46.18 16.61
CA GLN A 43 9.91 46.04 16.54
C GLN A 43 9.44 45.75 15.11
N ASP A 44 8.20 45.31 15.01
CA ASP A 44 7.50 44.88 13.81
C ASP A 44 7.43 45.94 12.69
N ALA A 45 7.21 45.46 11.46
CA ALA A 45 6.80 46.29 10.32
C ALA A 45 5.58 45.67 9.63
N VAL A 46 4.58 46.51 9.38
CA VAL A 46 3.27 46.18 8.82
C VAL A 46 3.32 46.25 7.28
N TYR A 47 2.50 45.42 6.62
CA TYR A 47 2.25 45.47 5.17
C TYR A 47 1.36 46.67 4.80
N ASP A 48 1.68 47.35 3.70
CA ASP A 48 0.71 48.18 2.98
C ASP A 48 0.96 48.10 1.46
N ALA A 49 -0.08 48.38 0.67
CA ALA A 49 -0.14 48.13 -0.76
C ALA A 49 -0.06 49.41 -1.62
N ASP A 50 0.05 49.20 -2.94
CA ASP A 50 -0.15 50.14 -4.05
C ASP A 50 0.79 51.36 -4.18
N SER A 51 1.58 51.41 -5.26
CA SER A 51 1.48 52.50 -6.25
C SER A 51 2.24 52.23 -7.57
N GLU A 52 1.76 52.93 -8.60
CA GLU A 52 1.92 52.81 -10.04
C GLU A 52 3.30 53.15 -10.66
N MET A 53 3.59 52.48 -11.80
CA MET A 53 4.10 53.00 -13.10
C MET A 53 4.90 54.32 -13.17
N VAL A 54 6.06 54.31 -13.88
CA VAL A 54 6.45 55.30 -14.92
C VAL A 54 7.57 54.70 -15.83
N GLU A 55 7.47 54.92 -17.16
CA GLU A 55 8.52 54.68 -18.16
C GLU A 55 9.35 55.96 -18.43
N SER A 56 10.63 55.84 -18.82
CA SER A 56 11.25 56.65 -19.91
C SER A 56 12.72 56.24 -20.19
N ALA A 57 13.19 56.46 -21.41
CA ALA A 57 14.49 56.05 -21.96
C ALA A 57 15.42 57.23 -22.31
N GLU A 58 16.64 56.93 -22.80
CA GLU A 58 17.61 57.68 -23.66
C GLU A 58 19.05 57.17 -23.31
N GLU A 59 19.86 56.55 -24.21
CA GLU A 59 20.70 57.11 -25.33
C GLU A 59 21.75 58.14 -24.82
N GLU A 60 23.06 58.21 -25.15
CA GLU A 60 24.03 57.71 -26.17
C GLU A 60 25.31 57.12 -25.48
N ASP A 61 26.44 56.69 -26.10
CA ASP A 61 26.79 55.89 -27.31
C ASP A 61 28.32 55.51 -27.23
N ASP A 62 28.79 54.71 -28.19
CA ASP A 62 30.10 54.74 -28.86
C ASP A 62 31.19 53.64 -28.61
N LYS A 63 31.26 52.71 -29.59
CA LYS A 63 32.38 51.90 -30.13
C LYS A 63 33.53 51.37 -29.24
N ALA A 64 33.67 50.03 -29.22
CA ALA A 64 34.80 49.32 -29.87
C ALA A 64 34.61 47.78 -29.93
N LEU A 65 34.91 47.15 -31.07
CA LEU A 65 34.85 45.69 -31.26
C LEU A 65 36.04 44.95 -30.63
N LYS A 66 35.77 43.96 -29.76
CA LYS A 66 36.58 42.73 -29.57
C LYS A 66 35.64 41.55 -29.31
N GLN A 67 36.00 40.35 -29.77
CA GLN A 67 35.18 39.13 -29.69
C GLN A 67 35.44 38.29 -28.43
N GLU A 68 34.45 37.45 -28.09
CA GLU A 68 34.37 36.48 -26.96
C GLU A 68 34.16 37.08 -25.54
N PRO A 69 33.55 36.36 -24.56
CA PRO A 69 32.74 35.12 -24.60
C PRO A 69 31.39 35.20 -23.81
N CYS A 70 30.58 34.13 -23.82
CA CYS A 70 29.65 33.60 -22.77
C CYS A 70 28.67 32.58 -23.43
N THR A 71 28.20 31.45 -22.89
CA THR A 71 27.79 31.01 -21.53
C THR A 71 26.78 31.92 -20.84
N ASP A 72 25.49 31.69 -21.09
CA ASP A 72 24.66 31.02 -20.06
C ASP A 72 23.29 30.54 -20.59
N ASP A 73 22.65 29.72 -19.76
CA ASP A 73 21.27 29.24 -19.75
C ASP A 73 20.26 29.87 -20.74
N ASP A 74 19.45 29.00 -21.36
CA ASP A 74 18.05 29.36 -21.60
C ASP A 74 17.08 28.24 -21.15
N LYS A 75 16.16 28.60 -20.26
CA LYS A 75 15.26 27.70 -19.54
C LYS A 75 13.98 27.48 -20.33
N SER A 76 13.98 26.53 -21.25
CA SER A 76 12.74 26.05 -21.89
C SER A 76 12.23 24.76 -21.25
N THR A 77 11.28 24.88 -20.33
CA THR A 77 10.55 23.76 -19.70
C THR A 77 9.34 23.28 -20.51
N VAL A 78 9.25 23.61 -21.80
CA VAL A 78 8.18 23.15 -22.70
C VAL A 78 8.76 22.18 -23.73
N ILE A 79 8.81 20.89 -23.39
CA ILE A 79 9.09 19.83 -24.36
C ILE A 79 7.85 19.64 -25.24
N ALA A 80 7.79 20.36 -26.36
CA ALA A 80 6.80 20.11 -27.39
C ALA A 80 6.95 18.67 -27.94
N PRO A 81 5.85 17.92 -28.12
CA PRO A 81 5.93 16.59 -28.71
C PRO A 81 6.34 16.68 -30.18
N ILE A 82 7.44 16.03 -30.55
CA ILE A 82 7.87 15.91 -31.94
C ILE A 82 6.84 15.07 -32.70
N ARG A 83 5.91 15.73 -33.42
CA ARG A 83 5.05 15.09 -34.40
C ARG A 83 5.91 14.52 -35.53
N ARG A 84 6.04 13.19 -35.60
CA ARG A 84 6.72 12.51 -36.71
C ARG A 84 5.70 12.10 -37.77
N PRO A 85 5.98 12.34 -39.06
CA PRO A 85 5.16 11.79 -40.14
C PRO A 85 5.31 10.26 -40.21
N PRO A 86 4.29 9.52 -40.71
CA PRO A 86 4.21 8.07 -40.60
C PRO A 86 5.27 7.27 -41.40
N ASN A 87 6.12 7.93 -42.18
CA ASN A 87 7.06 7.29 -43.13
C ASN A 87 8.56 7.53 -42.81
N GLU A 88 8.94 7.86 -41.57
CA GLU A 88 10.35 7.88 -41.19
C GLU A 88 10.96 6.45 -41.08
N PRO A 89 12.19 6.23 -41.58
CA PRO A 89 12.83 4.92 -41.51
C PRO A 89 13.11 4.49 -40.07
N ILE A 90 13.14 3.17 -39.84
CA ILE A 90 13.26 2.52 -38.52
C ILE A 90 14.63 2.83 -37.89
N SER A 91 14.73 3.97 -37.21
CA SER A 91 15.95 4.40 -36.54
C SER A 91 16.13 3.69 -35.19
N LYS A 92 17.40 3.52 -34.76
CA LYS A 92 17.73 2.98 -33.42
C LYS A 92 17.13 3.82 -32.27
N HIS A 93 16.74 5.07 -32.52
CA HIS A 93 16.03 5.91 -31.55
C HIS A 93 14.63 5.36 -31.22
N ASN A 94 13.95 4.70 -32.17
CA ASN A 94 12.63 4.13 -31.94
C ASN A 94 12.69 2.99 -30.90
N LEU A 95 13.69 2.09 -30.98
CA LEU A 95 13.84 1.00 -30.00
C LEU A 95 14.11 1.51 -28.58
N LYS A 96 15.04 2.46 -28.43
CA LYS A 96 15.36 3.08 -27.13
C LYS A 96 14.14 3.78 -26.52
N TRP A 97 13.41 4.55 -27.34
CA TRP A 97 12.20 5.24 -26.89
C TRP A 97 11.09 4.27 -26.47
N ASN A 98 10.80 3.25 -27.28
CA ASN A 98 9.74 2.29 -26.96
C ASN A 98 10.07 1.45 -25.71
N LEU A 99 11.33 1.04 -25.52
CA LEU A 99 11.73 0.37 -24.26
C LEU A 99 11.53 1.29 -23.05
N ARG A 100 11.88 2.59 -23.15
CA ARG A 100 11.58 3.57 -22.11
C ARG A 100 10.07 3.69 -21.85
N VAL A 101 9.24 3.71 -22.89
CA VAL A 101 7.77 3.79 -22.74
C VAL A 101 7.21 2.53 -22.08
N ILE A 102 7.66 1.32 -22.44
CA ILE A 102 7.24 0.06 -21.78
C ILE A 102 7.56 0.12 -20.28
N ILE A 103 8.82 0.40 -19.92
CA ILE A 103 9.25 0.43 -18.52
C ILE A 103 8.56 1.57 -17.74
N SER A 104 8.39 2.74 -18.37
CA SER A 104 7.63 3.85 -17.79
C SER A 104 6.17 3.49 -17.55
N ASN A 105 5.52 2.80 -18.49
CA ASN A 105 4.13 2.36 -18.34
C ASN A 105 4.00 1.32 -17.21
N LEU A 106 5.00 0.45 -17.02
CA LEU A 106 5.07 -0.51 -15.93
C LEU A 106 5.22 0.20 -14.57
N TYR A 107 6.18 1.12 -14.45
CA TYR A 107 6.47 1.90 -13.23
C TYR A 107 5.33 2.85 -12.81
N MET A 108 4.70 3.52 -13.77
CA MET A 108 3.65 4.53 -13.51
C MET A 108 2.27 3.91 -13.29
N LYS A 109 2.09 2.62 -13.53
CA LYS A 109 0.80 1.94 -13.39
C LYS A 109 0.64 1.41 -11.96
N SER A 110 0.40 2.31 -11.01
CA SER A 110 0.31 2.01 -9.57
C SER A 110 -0.63 0.84 -9.23
N GLU A 111 -1.77 0.70 -9.92
CA GLU A 111 -2.72 -0.42 -9.73
C GLU A 111 -2.12 -1.82 -10.03
N ARG A 112 -1.00 -1.90 -10.77
CA ARG A 112 -0.28 -3.17 -11.00
C ARG A 112 0.88 -3.38 -10.03
N ARG A 113 1.35 -2.33 -9.36
CA ARG A 113 2.42 -2.40 -8.36
C ARG A 113 1.91 -2.98 -7.05
N LEU A 114 0.66 -2.66 -6.70
CA LEU A 114 -0.05 -3.26 -5.58
C LEU A 114 -1.25 -4.11 -6.07
N PRO A 115 -1.01 -5.36 -6.52
CA PRO A 115 -2.08 -6.29 -6.87
C PRO A 115 -3.00 -6.58 -5.66
N SER A 116 -4.23 -6.99 -5.94
CA SER A 116 -5.29 -7.27 -4.93
C SER A 116 -5.83 -6.06 -4.15
N ALA A 117 -5.15 -4.91 -4.15
CA ALA A 117 -5.60 -3.73 -3.41
C ALA A 117 -6.84 -3.04 -4.00
N CYS A 118 -7.61 -2.38 -3.14
CA CYS A 118 -8.77 -1.60 -3.58
C CYS A 118 -8.34 -0.28 -4.25
N VAL A 119 -8.43 -0.24 -5.59
CA VAL A 119 -8.08 0.95 -6.39
C VAL A 119 -9.01 2.12 -6.05
N PRO A 120 -8.52 3.24 -5.47
CA PRO A 120 -9.37 4.36 -5.11
C PRO A 120 -9.82 5.13 -6.36
N LYS A 121 -11.03 5.69 -6.31
CA LYS A 121 -11.61 6.55 -7.37
C LYS A 121 -10.67 7.69 -7.81
N CYS A 122 -9.81 8.16 -6.91
CA CYS A 122 -8.77 9.16 -7.15
C CYS A 122 -7.81 8.80 -8.29
N LEU A 123 -7.43 7.52 -8.44
CA LEU A 123 -6.52 7.06 -9.51
C LEU A 123 -7.11 7.21 -10.91
N HIS A 124 -8.44 7.30 -11.04
CA HIS A 124 -9.09 7.51 -12.35
C HIS A 124 -8.93 8.94 -12.86
N ASN A 125 -8.61 9.91 -11.99
CA ASN A 125 -8.38 11.30 -12.36
C ASN A 125 -7.47 12.02 -11.33
N THR A 126 -6.16 11.80 -11.44
CA THR A 126 -5.13 12.46 -10.62
C THR A 126 -5.33 13.98 -10.54
N SER A 127 -5.69 14.64 -11.66
CA SER A 127 -5.84 16.10 -11.70
C SER A 127 -6.96 16.61 -10.80
N GLN A 128 -8.06 15.87 -10.71
CA GLN A 128 -9.19 16.17 -9.84
C GLN A 128 -8.89 15.80 -8.38
N CYS A 129 -8.13 14.73 -8.13
CA CYS A 129 -7.66 14.38 -6.79
C CYS A 129 -6.73 15.45 -6.21
N VAL A 130 -5.78 15.97 -7.01
CA VAL A 130 -4.90 17.06 -6.59
C VAL A 130 -5.73 18.30 -6.22
N SER A 131 -6.67 18.71 -7.08
CA SER A 131 -7.47 19.92 -6.86
C SER A 131 -8.50 19.81 -5.73
N ARG A 132 -8.96 18.61 -5.36
CA ARG A 132 -10.04 18.39 -4.39
C ARG A 132 -9.59 17.79 -3.06
N HIS A 133 -8.43 17.13 -3.01
CA HIS A 133 -7.98 16.40 -1.81
C HIS A 133 -6.55 16.80 -1.42
N ARG A 134 -5.57 16.78 -2.35
CA ARG A 134 -4.15 17.07 -2.02
C ARG A 134 -3.89 18.53 -1.67
N CYS A 135 -4.56 19.45 -2.37
CA CYS A 135 -4.38 20.90 -2.22
C CYS A 135 -5.65 21.61 -1.72
N ALA A 136 -6.64 20.86 -1.23
CA ALA A 136 -7.89 21.41 -0.72
C ALA A 136 -7.81 21.63 0.80
N MET A 137 -8.65 22.57 1.28
CA MET A 137 -8.91 22.77 2.71
C MET A 137 -9.59 21.54 3.31
N LEU A 138 -9.84 21.57 4.63
CA LEU A 138 -10.72 20.60 5.29
C LEU A 138 -12.10 20.54 4.59
N PRO A 139 -12.75 19.36 4.56
CA PRO A 139 -14.16 19.25 4.17
C PRO A 139 -15.07 20.06 5.09
N ASP A 140 -16.29 20.34 4.62
CA ASP A 140 -17.31 21.02 5.42
C ASP A 140 -17.64 20.20 6.67
N ALA A 141 -17.70 20.87 7.84
CA ALA A 141 -18.09 20.27 9.11
C ALA A 141 -19.61 20.38 9.34
N PRO A 142 -20.23 19.47 10.11
CA PRO A 142 -21.64 19.56 10.46
C PRO A 142 -21.97 20.80 11.29
N ASP A 143 -23.22 21.25 11.17
CA ASP A 143 -23.83 22.13 12.15
C ASP A 143 -23.79 21.53 13.55
N ILE A 144 -23.59 22.36 14.57
CA ILE A 144 -23.48 21.96 15.98
C ILE A 144 -24.67 21.09 16.43
N GLY A 145 -25.87 21.38 15.93
CA GLY A 145 -27.07 20.58 16.20
C GLY A 145 -26.98 19.15 15.67
N ILE A 146 -26.51 18.98 14.43
CA ILE A 146 -26.33 17.66 13.79
C ILE A 146 -25.22 16.89 14.49
N ALA A 147 -24.09 17.54 14.82
CA ALA A 147 -23.00 16.92 15.57
C ALA A 147 -23.45 16.44 16.97
N GLN A 148 -24.29 17.22 17.66
CA GLN A 148 -24.84 16.81 18.96
C GLN A 148 -25.88 15.69 18.81
N GLU A 149 -26.72 15.71 17.78
CA GLU A 149 -27.67 14.64 17.49
C GLU A 149 -26.96 13.32 17.16
N LEU A 150 -25.89 13.37 16.36
CA LEU A 150 -25.04 12.22 16.04
C LEU A 150 -24.46 11.58 17.30
N ARG A 151 -23.90 12.39 18.22
CA ARG A 151 -23.41 11.95 19.53
C ARG A 151 -24.52 11.38 20.41
N ASN A 152 -25.67 12.03 20.47
CA ASN A 152 -26.82 11.60 21.27
C ASN A 152 -27.37 10.25 20.79
N ASN A 153 -27.45 10.02 19.48
CA ASN A 153 -27.95 8.77 18.91
C ASN A 153 -27.00 7.60 19.21
N LEU A 154 -25.69 7.80 19.07
CA LEU A 154 -24.71 6.76 19.42
C LEU A 154 -24.67 6.48 20.93
N TYR A 155 -24.81 7.51 21.79
CA TYR A 155 -24.95 7.33 23.24
C TYR A 155 -26.21 6.53 23.59
N ARG A 156 -27.36 6.86 22.99
CA ARG A 156 -28.65 6.17 23.20
C ARG A 156 -28.81 4.81 22.50
N GLN A 157 -27.72 4.26 21.95
CA GLN A 157 -27.73 2.99 21.20
C GLN A 157 -28.67 2.98 19.98
N HIS A 158 -29.03 4.15 19.44
CA HIS A 158 -29.83 4.29 18.22
C HIS A 158 -28.94 4.12 16.98
N TYR A 159 -28.33 2.93 16.86
CA TYR A 159 -27.27 2.64 15.90
C TYR A 159 -27.71 2.79 14.44
N ASP A 160 -28.92 2.35 14.07
CA ASP A 160 -29.44 2.56 12.71
C ASP A 160 -29.57 4.05 12.38
N THR A 161 -30.19 4.84 13.26
CA THR A 161 -30.31 6.30 13.09
C THR A 161 -28.93 6.98 12.97
N TYR A 162 -27.96 6.55 13.78
CA TYR A 162 -26.57 7.04 13.70
C TYR A 162 -25.94 6.71 12.33
N LEU A 163 -26.11 5.49 11.82
CA LEU A 163 -25.58 5.06 10.53
C LEU A 163 -26.28 5.75 9.34
N ASP A 164 -27.58 5.97 9.41
CA ASP A 164 -28.36 6.72 8.41
C ASP A 164 -27.96 8.21 8.36
N MET A 165 -27.64 8.82 9.51
CA MET A 165 -27.05 10.15 9.57
C MET A 165 -25.68 10.18 8.91
N LEU A 166 -24.78 9.23 9.23
CA LEU A 166 -23.46 9.13 8.61
C LEU A 166 -23.55 8.93 7.07
N GLU A 167 -24.50 8.13 6.59
CA GLU A 167 -24.76 7.98 5.16
C GLU A 167 -25.15 9.31 4.51
N THR A 168 -26.10 10.01 5.13
CA THR A 168 -26.59 11.31 4.64
C THR A 168 -25.46 12.33 4.57
N MET A 169 -24.61 12.38 5.59
CA MET A 169 -23.44 13.26 5.66
C MET A 169 -22.38 12.91 4.60
N ALA A 170 -22.09 11.62 4.41
CA ALA A 170 -21.17 11.16 3.36
C ALA A 170 -21.68 11.53 1.95
N LEU A 171 -22.98 11.38 1.69
CA LEU A 171 -23.61 11.77 0.42
C LEU A 171 -23.61 13.29 0.20
N GLN A 172 -23.67 14.07 1.27
CA GLN A 172 -23.58 15.54 1.25
C GLN A 172 -22.13 16.06 1.24
N SER A 173 -21.13 15.18 1.37
CA SER A 173 -19.70 15.53 1.54
C SER A 173 -19.38 16.37 2.79
N VAL A 174 -20.19 16.20 3.85
CA VAL A 174 -19.97 16.81 5.18
C VAL A 174 -19.25 15.81 6.09
N TYR A 175 -18.07 16.17 6.60
CA TYR A 175 -17.22 15.27 7.38
C TYR A 175 -17.70 15.15 8.84
N PRO A 176 -18.09 13.96 9.34
CA PRO A 176 -18.81 13.84 10.61
C PRO A 176 -18.05 14.35 11.85
N ASP A 177 -16.94 13.70 12.19
CA ASP A 177 -15.97 14.13 13.19
C ASP A 177 -14.67 13.31 13.02
N GLU A 178 -13.66 13.62 13.83
CA GLU A 178 -12.36 12.93 13.80
C GLU A 178 -12.40 11.48 14.33
N ALA A 179 -13.42 11.12 15.11
CA ALA A 179 -13.54 9.83 15.79
C ALA A 179 -14.44 8.83 15.05
N VAL A 180 -15.11 9.23 13.97
CA VAL A 180 -16.09 8.41 13.24
C VAL A 180 -15.53 7.04 12.82
N PHE A 181 -14.27 6.99 12.39
CA PHE A 181 -13.63 5.74 11.99
C PHE A 181 -13.29 4.86 13.20
N ASP A 182 -12.93 5.44 14.34
CA ASP A 182 -12.76 4.71 15.60
C ASP A 182 -14.10 4.11 16.04
N ARG A 183 -15.19 4.89 16.03
CA ARG A 183 -16.51 4.41 16.48
C ARG A 183 -17.11 3.34 15.59
N LEU A 184 -16.92 3.42 14.27
CA LEU A 184 -17.33 2.34 13.37
C LEU A 184 -16.51 1.06 13.63
N LEU A 185 -15.22 1.18 13.94
CA LEU A 185 -14.39 0.02 14.31
C LEU A 185 -14.78 -0.57 15.67
N ASP A 186 -15.10 0.27 16.66
CA ASP A 186 -15.63 -0.14 17.97
C ASP A 186 -16.92 -0.95 17.81
N MET A 187 -17.82 -0.52 16.91
CA MET A 187 -19.04 -1.27 16.59
C MET A 187 -18.72 -2.63 15.96
N ILE A 188 -17.73 -2.75 15.06
CA ILE A 188 -17.32 -4.07 14.52
C ILE A 188 -16.78 -4.98 15.63
N MET A 189 -15.99 -4.44 16.55
CA MET A 189 -15.36 -5.25 17.59
C MET A 189 -16.34 -5.67 18.70
N VAL A 190 -17.16 -4.75 19.23
CA VAL A 190 -17.85 -4.94 20.53
C VAL A 190 -19.38 -5.04 20.45
N LEU A 191 -20.02 -4.69 19.31
CA LEU A 191 -21.48 -4.67 19.20
C LEU A 191 -22.09 -6.06 19.49
N SER A 192 -23.07 -6.13 20.40
CA SER A 192 -23.63 -7.39 20.94
C SER A 192 -25.16 -7.40 20.93
N THR A 193 -25.79 -8.56 21.12
CA THR A 193 -27.26 -8.69 21.18
C THR A 193 -27.88 -8.27 22.52
N LYS A 194 -27.16 -7.56 23.40
CA LYS A 194 -27.65 -7.22 24.76
C LYS A 194 -29.00 -6.46 24.73
N SER A 195 -29.22 -5.64 23.69
CA SER A 195 -30.44 -4.83 23.48
C SER A 195 -31.11 -5.06 22.10
N LEU A 196 -30.66 -6.06 21.34
CA LEU A 196 -31.02 -6.26 19.92
C LEU A 196 -31.32 -7.72 19.61
N THR A 197 -32.27 -7.98 18.70
CA THR A 197 -32.41 -9.31 18.09
C THR A 197 -31.19 -9.65 17.23
N LEU A 198 -30.96 -10.94 16.97
CA LEU A 198 -29.88 -11.38 16.09
C LEU A 198 -30.04 -10.88 14.64
N GLU A 199 -31.27 -10.64 14.18
CA GLU A 199 -31.54 -10.10 12.84
C GLU A 199 -31.19 -8.60 12.77
N GLU A 200 -31.59 -7.81 13.77
CA GLU A 200 -31.22 -6.39 13.89
C GLU A 200 -29.70 -6.21 14.03
N LEU A 201 -29.03 -7.00 14.88
CA LEU A 201 -27.57 -7.01 14.99
C LEU A 201 -26.90 -7.30 13.64
N ASN A 202 -27.44 -8.25 12.87
CA ASN A 202 -26.92 -8.56 11.53
C ASN A 202 -27.14 -7.43 10.52
N GLY A 203 -28.24 -6.69 10.61
CA GLY A 203 -28.51 -5.50 9.81
C GLY A 203 -27.54 -4.37 10.13
N ILE A 204 -27.45 -3.99 11.41
CA ILE A 204 -26.57 -2.93 11.91
C ILE A 204 -25.11 -3.23 11.55
N TYR A 205 -24.61 -4.45 11.84
CA TYR A 205 -23.22 -4.82 11.55
C TYR A 205 -22.86 -4.68 10.06
N ARG A 206 -23.74 -5.12 9.15
CA ARG A 206 -23.54 -4.94 7.70
C ARG A 206 -23.57 -3.47 7.30
N ASN A 207 -24.43 -2.67 7.93
CA ASN A 207 -24.48 -1.23 7.71
C ASN A 207 -23.20 -0.55 8.20
N VAL A 208 -22.63 -0.90 9.35
CA VAL A 208 -21.33 -0.37 9.83
C VAL A 208 -20.24 -0.56 8.77
N ILE A 209 -20.07 -1.77 8.24
CA ILE A 209 -19.09 -2.07 7.18
C ILE A 209 -19.35 -1.23 5.93
N ARG A 210 -20.61 -1.18 5.47
CA ARG A 210 -21.02 -0.41 4.29
C ARG A 210 -20.74 1.08 4.44
N ILE A 211 -21.07 1.67 5.59
CA ILE A 211 -20.88 3.09 5.90
C ILE A 211 -19.40 3.43 6.07
N TYR A 212 -18.60 2.55 6.68
CA TYR A 212 -17.15 2.73 6.75
C TYR A 212 -16.54 2.92 5.35
N TYR A 213 -16.80 1.99 4.42
CA TYR A 213 -16.27 2.09 3.07
C TYR A 213 -16.85 3.27 2.28
N LEU A 214 -18.11 3.66 2.53
CA LEU A 214 -18.72 4.86 1.94
C LEU A 214 -18.00 6.14 2.42
N LEU A 215 -17.68 6.24 3.71
CA LEU A 215 -16.94 7.37 4.29
C LEU A 215 -15.50 7.43 3.77
N VAL A 216 -14.79 6.31 3.66
CA VAL A 216 -13.43 6.28 3.05
C VAL A 216 -13.47 6.60 1.54
N ASP A 217 -14.59 6.38 0.86
CA ASP A 217 -14.79 6.82 -0.53
C ASP A 217 -15.13 8.31 -0.66
N ALA A 218 -15.85 8.90 0.31
CA ALA A 218 -16.24 10.31 0.33
C ALA A 218 -15.09 11.21 0.84
N PHE A 219 -14.35 10.75 1.85
CA PHE A 219 -13.30 11.47 2.55
C PHE A 219 -11.97 10.70 2.48
N PRO A 220 -11.40 10.48 1.27
CA PRO A 220 -10.30 9.53 1.09
C PRO A 220 -9.01 9.95 1.82
N PRO A 221 -8.19 9.00 2.28
CA PRO A 221 -6.98 9.28 3.07
C PRO A 221 -5.88 10.03 2.29
N CYS A 222 -6.03 10.18 0.97
CA CYS A 222 -5.20 11.06 0.16
C CYS A 222 -5.57 12.56 0.28
N TRP A 223 -6.58 12.91 1.09
CA TRP A 223 -6.93 14.29 1.43
C TRP A 223 -6.00 14.79 2.53
N THR A 224 -5.04 15.63 2.16
CA THR A 224 -3.94 16.02 3.04
C THR A 224 -4.41 16.73 4.32
N ALA A 225 -5.52 17.47 4.27
CA ALA A 225 -6.15 18.09 5.43
C ALA A 225 -6.69 17.07 6.47
N LEU A 226 -7.10 15.87 6.05
CA LEU A 226 -7.59 14.79 6.92
C LEU A 226 -6.46 13.87 7.43
N ARG A 227 -5.21 14.12 7.01
CA ARG A 227 -4.03 13.31 7.37
C ARG A 227 -3.89 13.10 8.89
N PRO A 228 -4.07 14.11 9.77
CA PRO A 228 -3.96 13.91 11.21
C PRO A 228 -5.01 12.96 11.77
N TYR A 229 -6.26 13.05 11.32
CA TYR A 229 -7.37 12.21 11.79
C TYR A 229 -7.15 10.74 11.40
N TYR A 230 -6.70 10.48 10.17
CA TYR A 230 -6.35 9.12 9.75
C TYR A 230 -5.14 8.56 10.50
N LEU A 231 -4.12 9.36 10.82
CA LEU A 231 -2.99 8.92 11.63
C LEU A 231 -3.39 8.63 13.09
N ASN A 232 -4.32 9.42 13.65
CA ASN A 232 -4.91 9.16 14.95
C ASN A 232 -5.71 7.85 14.96
N PHE A 233 -6.61 7.64 13.99
CA PHE A 233 -7.36 6.40 13.81
C PHE A 233 -6.46 5.16 13.69
N LEU A 234 -5.31 5.27 13.01
CA LEU A 234 -4.33 4.19 12.87
C LEU A 234 -3.53 3.91 14.16
N GLY A 235 -3.65 4.75 15.20
CA GLY A 235 -2.82 4.68 16.40
C GLY A 235 -1.36 4.98 16.11
N ALA A 236 -1.08 5.91 15.18
CA ALA A 236 0.25 6.24 14.70
C ALA A 236 0.85 7.50 15.36
N THR A 237 0.42 7.81 16.59
CA THR A 237 0.93 8.90 17.44
C THR A 237 1.95 8.37 18.44
N SER A 238 2.83 9.23 18.96
CA SER A 238 4.08 8.84 19.65
C SER A 238 3.91 8.05 20.95
N ASP A 239 2.72 8.09 21.56
CA ASP A 239 2.55 7.79 22.98
C ASP A 239 1.77 6.50 23.26
N ASN A 240 1.26 5.82 22.22
CA ASN A 240 0.24 4.76 22.35
C ASN A 240 0.62 3.43 21.67
N PRO A 241 0.06 2.29 22.13
CA PRO A 241 0.15 1.03 21.39
C PRO A 241 -0.59 1.16 20.06
N GLN A 242 0.09 0.82 18.98
CA GLN A 242 -0.46 0.95 17.63
C GLN A 242 -1.63 0.00 17.40
N LYS A 243 -2.69 0.47 16.76
CA LYS A 243 -3.92 -0.29 16.56
C LYS A 243 -3.71 -1.60 15.77
N LEU A 244 -2.86 -1.57 14.72
CA LEU A 244 -2.52 -2.77 13.95
C LEU A 244 -1.75 -3.81 14.78
N GLN A 245 -0.84 -3.37 15.67
CA GLN A 245 -0.12 -4.26 16.60
C GLN A 245 -1.14 -5.00 17.50
N LEU A 246 -2.07 -4.27 18.11
CA LEU A 246 -3.06 -4.83 19.01
C LEU A 246 -4.04 -5.79 18.32
N LEU A 247 -4.48 -5.49 17.10
CA LEU A 247 -5.30 -6.41 16.32
C LEU A 247 -4.53 -7.69 15.92
N LEU A 248 -3.25 -7.59 15.59
CA LEU A 248 -2.41 -8.77 15.32
C LEU A 248 -2.14 -9.61 16.58
N ASP A 249 -1.99 -8.97 17.75
CA ASP A 249 -1.88 -9.66 19.04
C ASP A 249 -3.16 -10.46 19.35
N LEU A 250 -4.34 -9.84 19.20
CA LEU A 250 -5.63 -10.52 19.36
C LEU A 250 -5.87 -11.61 18.31
N PHE A 251 -5.41 -11.40 17.07
CA PHE A 251 -5.52 -12.41 16.01
C PHE A 251 -4.66 -13.63 16.29
N GLU A 252 -3.43 -13.45 16.81
CA GLU A 252 -2.56 -14.55 17.20
C GLU A 252 -3.16 -15.37 18.37
N ASP A 253 -3.79 -14.69 19.34
CA ASP A 253 -4.60 -15.29 20.40
C ASP A 253 -5.78 -16.12 19.86
N CYS A 254 -6.53 -15.56 18.89
CA CYS A 254 -7.69 -16.23 18.28
C CYS A 254 -7.28 -17.45 17.44
N LEU A 255 -6.21 -17.34 16.65
CA LEU A 255 -5.61 -18.48 15.95
C LEU A 255 -5.23 -19.61 16.91
N GLY A 256 -4.84 -19.28 18.15
CA GLY A 256 -4.52 -20.26 19.19
C GLY A 256 -5.73 -21.04 19.71
N LYS A 257 -6.91 -20.42 19.76
CA LYS A 257 -8.14 -20.94 20.39
C LYS A 257 -9.12 -21.60 19.42
N CYS A 258 -9.20 -21.14 18.17
CA CYS A 258 -10.13 -21.67 17.18
C CYS A 258 -9.81 -23.13 16.82
N SER A 259 -10.86 -23.92 16.63
CA SER A 259 -10.77 -25.27 16.03
C SER A 259 -10.43 -25.20 14.54
N GLU A 260 -9.94 -26.31 13.99
CA GLU A 260 -9.62 -26.44 12.56
C GLU A 260 -10.83 -26.15 11.66
N THR A 261 -12.03 -26.57 12.07
CA THR A 261 -13.28 -26.30 11.36
C THR A 261 -13.66 -24.81 11.33
N GLU A 262 -13.41 -24.07 12.40
CA GLU A 262 -13.67 -22.62 12.47
C GLU A 262 -12.63 -21.80 11.70
N LEU A 263 -11.42 -22.34 11.53
CA LEU A 263 -10.36 -21.71 10.74
C LEU A 263 -10.55 -21.94 9.24
N CYS A 264 -10.92 -23.15 8.84
CA CYS A 264 -11.05 -23.53 7.43
C CYS A 264 -12.38 -23.07 6.78
N GLN A 265 -13.38 -22.66 7.56
CA GLN A 265 -14.71 -22.27 7.07
C GLN A 265 -15.03 -20.79 7.38
N LEU A 266 -16.01 -20.24 6.65
CA LEU A 266 -16.51 -18.89 6.91
C LEU A 266 -17.43 -18.89 8.15
N THR A 267 -16.87 -18.56 9.31
CA THR A 267 -17.63 -18.44 10.58
C THR A 267 -18.52 -17.18 10.60
N PRO A 268 -19.65 -17.20 11.34
CA PRO A 268 -20.48 -16.01 11.53
C PRO A 268 -19.73 -14.90 12.29
N TYR A 269 -20.12 -13.65 12.03
CA TYR A 269 -19.61 -12.43 12.70
C TYR A 269 -20.53 -11.96 13.85
N SER A 270 -21.62 -12.67 14.09
CA SER A 270 -22.62 -12.38 15.11
C SER A 270 -23.08 -13.69 15.79
N GLU A 271 -23.39 -13.58 17.08
CA GLU A 271 -23.96 -14.66 17.88
C GLU A 271 -24.91 -14.07 18.91
N GLN A 272 -25.79 -14.89 19.48
CA GLN A 272 -26.61 -14.48 20.59
C GLN A 272 -25.76 -14.43 21.85
N PHE A 273 -25.54 -13.23 22.38
CA PHE A 273 -24.85 -13.02 23.65
C PHE A 273 -25.71 -13.59 24.78
N VAL A 274 -25.25 -14.70 25.38
CA VAL A 274 -25.87 -15.30 26.55
C VAL A 274 -25.34 -14.59 27.79
N HIS A 275 -26.14 -13.69 28.34
CA HIS A 275 -25.78 -12.96 29.56
C HIS A 275 -25.89 -13.89 30.77
N ASP A 276 -24.79 -14.05 31.51
CA ASP A 276 -24.76 -14.85 32.74
C ASP A 276 -25.05 -13.96 33.95
N TYR A 277 -26.34 -13.80 34.23
CA TYR A 277 -26.84 -12.97 35.33
C TYR A 277 -26.32 -13.42 36.71
N GLU A 278 -25.95 -14.70 36.91
CA GLU A 278 -25.45 -15.20 38.20
C GLU A 278 -24.01 -14.74 38.49
N ALA A 279 -23.21 -14.46 37.44
CA ALA A 279 -21.85 -13.96 37.59
C ALA A 279 -21.81 -12.47 37.98
N GLU A 280 -22.72 -11.65 37.46
CA GLU A 280 -22.72 -10.19 37.66
C GLU A 280 -23.33 -9.75 39.00
N ASP A 281 -24.26 -10.52 39.58
CA ASP A 281 -24.77 -10.32 40.96
C ASP A 281 -23.65 -10.39 42.03
N SER A 282 -22.49 -10.95 41.69
CA SER A 282 -21.29 -10.95 42.55
C SER A 282 -20.46 -9.66 42.46
N SER A 283 -20.69 -8.84 41.43
CA SER A 283 -20.05 -7.55 41.22
C SER A 283 -20.89 -6.43 41.84
N LYS A 284 -20.27 -5.50 42.58
CA LYS A 284 -20.99 -4.39 43.25
C LYS A 284 -21.28 -3.20 42.32
N LEU A 285 -21.44 -3.46 41.03
CA LEU A 285 -21.88 -2.47 40.05
C LEU A 285 -23.42 -2.48 40.02
N SER A 286 -24.06 -1.34 39.77
CA SER A 286 -25.51 -1.40 39.58
C SER A 286 -25.84 -2.10 38.26
N PRO A 287 -27.00 -2.77 38.14
CA PRO A 287 -27.44 -3.32 36.86
C PRO A 287 -27.50 -2.26 35.76
N ASP A 288 -27.78 -1.01 36.12
CA ASP A 288 -27.79 0.15 35.21
C ASP A 288 -26.36 0.49 34.73
N ASP A 289 -25.34 0.55 35.60
CA ASP A 289 -23.93 0.79 35.22
C ASP A 289 -23.36 -0.30 34.27
N ILE A 290 -23.93 -1.51 34.30
CA ILE A 290 -23.58 -2.62 33.41
C ILE A 290 -24.35 -2.52 32.08
N PHE A 291 -25.60 -2.04 32.11
CA PHE A 291 -26.42 -1.76 30.94
C PHE A 291 -25.93 -0.54 30.14
N GLU A 292 -25.35 0.45 30.82
CA GLU A 292 -24.84 1.72 30.28
C GLU A 292 -23.41 1.65 29.72
N ARG A 293 -22.88 0.47 29.35
CA ARG A 293 -21.59 0.41 28.63
C ARG A 293 -21.78 0.77 27.16
N HIS A 294 -21.42 2.00 26.78
CA HIS A 294 -21.64 2.52 25.44
C HIS A 294 -20.42 2.33 24.53
N VAL A 295 -20.67 2.25 23.22
CA VAL A 295 -19.63 2.25 22.17
C VAL A 295 -18.71 3.48 22.27
N GLN A 296 -19.18 4.58 22.84
CA GLN A 296 -18.38 5.81 23.05
C GLN A 296 -17.38 5.70 24.22
N ASP A 297 -17.65 4.83 25.19
CA ASP A 297 -16.83 4.74 26.42
C ASP A 297 -15.58 3.88 26.21
N TYR A 298 -15.55 3.07 25.14
CA TYR A 298 -14.37 2.33 24.77
C TYR A 298 -13.27 3.27 24.30
N ASP A 299 -12.17 3.20 25.04
CA ASP A 299 -10.91 3.85 24.72
C ASP A 299 -9.86 2.76 24.39
N TRP A 300 -9.32 2.82 23.17
CA TRP A 300 -8.23 1.95 22.71
C TRP A 300 -6.96 2.10 23.54
N GLN A 301 -6.74 3.25 24.20
CA GLN A 301 -5.57 3.52 25.04
C GLN A 301 -5.68 2.81 26.41
N SER A 302 -6.87 2.79 27.02
CA SER A 302 -7.16 2.07 28.27
C SER A 302 -7.07 0.54 28.15
N GLY A 303 -7.38 0.00 26.97
CA GLY A 303 -7.07 -1.37 26.52
C GLY A 303 -7.72 -2.53 27.28
N LYS A 304 -8.57 -2.30 28.29
CA LYS A 304 -9.14 -3.36 29.13
C LYS A 304 -10.59 -3.69 28.80
N GLN A 305 -11.50 -2.72 28.94
CA GLN A 305 -12.95 -2.98 28.91
C GLN A 305 -13.44 -3.59 27.58
N TRP A 306 -13.08 -3.01 26.44
CA TRP A 306 -13.49 -3.55 25.14
C TRP A 306 -12.83 -4.90 24.82
N VAL A 307 -11.60 -5.12 25.30
CA VAL A 307 -10.86 -6.38 25.10
C VAL A 307 -11.51 -7.51 25.90
N ASP A 308 -12.00 -7.23 27.11
CA ASP A 308 -12.71 -8.20 27.93
C ASP A 308 -14.06 -8.58 27.30
N GLU A 309 -14.82 -7.59 26.78
CA GLU A 309 -16.09 -7.86 26.08
C GLU A 309 -15.88 -8.55 24.72
N PHE A 310 -14.81 -8.22 24.00
CA PHE A 310 -14.39 -8.95 22.81
C PHE A 310 -14.06 -10.42 23.14
N LYS A 311 -13.31 -10.65 24.24
CA LYS A 311 -12.92 -11.99 24.69
C LYS A 311 -14.08 -12.83 25.23
N ALA A 312 -15.22 -12.22 25.58
CA ALA A 312 -16.43 -12.92 26.02
C ALA A 312 -17.18 -13.62 24.87
N MET A 313 -16.98 -13.20 23.61
CA MET A 313 -17.57 -13.86 22.44
C MET A 313 -16.91 -15.22 22.13
N SER A 314 -17.54 -16.06 21.31
CA SER A 314 -16.89 -17.28 20.80
C SER A 314 -15.67 -16.97 19.93
N SER A 315 -14.70 -17.90 19.89
CA SER A 315 -13.47 -17.74 19.10
C SER A 315 -13.76 -17.61 17.59
N ALA A 316 -14.80 -18.28 17.09
CA ALA A 316 -15.30 -18.15 15.72
C ALA A 316 -15.78 -16.74 15.37
N VAL A 317 -16.50 -16.06 16.28
CA VAL A 317 -16.99 -14.68 16.09
C VAL A 317 -15.85 -13.67 16.28
N GLN A 318 -15.00 -13.88 17.29
CA GLN A 318 -13.78 -13.09 17.50
C GLN A 318 -12.91 -13.04 16.23
N LEU A 319 -12.65 -14.20 15.62
CA LEU A 319 -11.88 -14.31 14.38
C LEU A 319 -12.54 -13.57 13.21
N ALA A 320 -13.86 -13.69 13.04
CA ALA A 320 -14.59 -13.02 11.97
C ALA A 320 -14.47 -11.49 12.06
N ARG A 321 -14.74 -10.94 13.26
CA ARG A 321 -14.68 -9.48 13.53
C ARG A 321 -13.26 -8.92 13.40
N LEU A 322 -12.24 -9.66 13.85
CA LEU A 322 -10.85 -9.27 13.66
C LEU A 322 -10.46 -9.21 12.18
N CYS A 323 -10.95 -10.13 11.34
CA CYS A 323 -10.72 -10.05 9.90
C CYS A 323 -11.34 -8.77 9.30
N ASP A 324 -12.60 -8.45 9.64
CA ASP A 324 -13.26 -7.24 9.13
C ASP A 324 -12.54 -5.97 9.62
N ALA A 325 -12.13 -5.92 10.90
CA ALA A 325 -11.35 -4.81 11.47
C ALA A 325 -9.96 -4.66 10.81
N LEU A 326 -9.27 -5.77 10.52
CA LEU A 326 -8.01 -5.76 9.79
C LEU A 326 -8.20 -5.29 8.34
N ASP A 327 -9.27 -5.69 7.65
CA ASP A 327 -9.54 -5.23 6.29
C ASP A 327 -9.81 -3.72 6.23
N MET A 328 -10.58 -3.18 7.19
CA MET A 328 -10.83 -1.73 7.30
C MET A 328 -9.52 -0.94 7.35
N ILE A 329 -8.57 -1.34 8.23
CA ILE A 329 -7.24 -0.73 8.30
C ILE A 329 -6.46 -0.92 7.00
N CYS A 330 -6.50 -2.13 6.41
CA CYS A 330 -5.82 -2.43 5.15
C CYS A 330 -6.27 -1.46 4.04
N TRP A 331 -7.59 -1.26 3.90
CA TRP A 331 -8.20 -0.39 2.91
C TRP A 331 -7.69 1.06 2.97
N VAL A 332 -7.56 1.62 4.18
CA VAL A 332 -7.03 2.98 4.38
C VAL A 332 -5.58 3.08 3.90
N LEU A 333 -4.73 2.12 4.29
CA LEU A 333 -3.30 2.14 3.95
C LEU A 333 -3.06 1.88 2.45
N GLU A 334 -3.79 0.94 1.85
CA GLU A 334 -3.72 0.65 0.42
C GLU A 334 -4.11 1.88 -0.43
N ARG A 335 -5.22 2.54 -0.06
CA ARG A 335 -5.76 3.68 -0.81
C ARG A 335 -4.90 4.94 -0.68
N GLU A 336 -4.34 5.19 0.50
CA GLU A 336 -3.36 6.27 0.69
C GLU A 336 -2.11 6.00 -0.13
N PHE A 337 -1.52 4.81 -0.01
CA PHE A 337 -0.27 4.49 -0.69
C PHE A 337 -0.42 4.46 -2.22
N LEU A 338 -1.52 3.91 -2.76
CA LEU A 338 -1.80 3.95 -4.20
C LEU A 338 -1.93 5.40 -4.72
N ALA A 339 -2.65 6.25 -3.98
CA ALA A 339 -2.77 7.66 -4.33
C ALA A 339 -1.43 8.40 -4.22
N TRP A 340 -0.61 8.10 -3.21
CA TRP A 340 0.74 8.61 -3.04
C TRP A 340 1.65 8.22 -4.22
N LEU A 341 1.60 6.95 -4.65
CA LEU A 341 2.36 6.45 -5.80
C LEU A 341 1.99 7.20 -7.10
N ASP A 342 0.70 7.41 -7.36
CA ASP A 342 0.24 8.16 -8.56
C ASP A 342 0.56 9.67 -8.47
N HIS A 343 0.42 10.27 -7.28
CA HIS A 343 0.77 11.65 -6.99
C HIS A 343 2.26 11.97 -7.18
N ASN A 344 3.14 10.97 -7.00
CA ASN A 344 4.59 11.12 -7.11
C ASN A 344 5.19 10.28 -8.28
N ARG A 345 4.35 9.82 -9.24
CA ARG A 345 4.74 8.90 -10.33
C ARG A 345 5.86 9.36 -11.28
N LEU A 346 6.31 10.61 -11.19
CA LEU A 346 7.42 11.15 -12.00
C LEU A 346 8.76 11.11 -11.27
N GLN A 347 8.74 11.18 -9.93
CA GLN A 347 9.92 11.14 -9.08
C GLN A 347 9.47 10.64 -7.70
N GLN A 348 9.97 9.46 -7.34
CA GLN A 348 9.83 8.85 -6.02
C GLN A 348 11.24 8.79 -5.44
N SER A 349 11.81 9.95 -5.09
CA SER A 349 13.19 9.99 -4.59
C SER A 349 13.23 9.70 -3.09
N GLU A 350 14.33 9.08 -2.64
CA GLU A 350 14.54 8.71 -1.25
C GLU A 350 14.34 9.87 -0.24
N PRO A 351 14.78 11.12 -0.46
CA PRO A 351 14.48 12.21 0.48
C PRO A 351 13.00 12.60 0.51
N GLU A 352 12.23 12.37 -0.55
CA GLU A 352 10.80 12.72 -0.62
C GLU A 352 9.91 11.69 0.10
N ILE A 353 10.29 10.41 0.14
CA ILE A 353 9.46 9.35 0.76
C ILE A 353 9.56 9.29 2.29
N PHE A 354 10.63 9.85 2.87
CA PHE A 354 10.87 9.86 4.32
C PHE A 354 10.63 11.23 5.00
N GLN A 355 10.23 12.27 4.25
CA GLN A 355 9.80 13.56 4.80
C GLN A 355 8.52 13.41 5.65
N GLU A 356 8.50 13.90 6.89
CA GLU A 356 7.43 13.64 7.87
C GLU A 356 6.02 14.02 7.36
N ASP A 357 5.88 15.19 6.73
CA ASP A 357 4.61 15.70 6.21
C ASP A 357 4.05 14.89 5.03
N SER A 358 4.92 14.24 4.25
CA SER A 358 4.58 13.52 3.01
C SER A 358 4.79 11.99 3.09
N LYS A 359 5.34 11.48 4.21
CA LYS A 359 5.62 10.07 4.45
C LYS A 359 4.34 9.23 4.31
N PRO A 360 4.31 8.16 3.48
CA PRO A 360 3.10 7.35 3.33
C PRO A 360 2.71 6.66 4.64
N PHE A 361 1.42 6.39 4.83
CA PHE A 361 0.89 5.79 6.05
C PHE A 361 1.49 4.42 6.34
N VAL A 362 1.70 3.58 5.33
CA VAL A 362 2.40 2.28 5.48
C VAL A 362 3.80 2.46 6.07
N PHE A 363 4.53 3.53 5.74
CA PHE A 363 5.87 3.77 6.29
C PHE A 363 5.84 4.21 7.75
N ILE A 364 4.82 4.97 8.15
CA ILE A 364 4.63 5.37 9.55
C ILE A 364 4.18 4.14 10.34
N VAL A 365 3.17 3.43 9.84
CA VAL A 365 2.57 2.28 10.53
C VAL A 365 3.57 1.16 10.74
N PHE A 366 4.26 0.68 9.69
CA PHE A 366 5.24 -0.39 9.85
C PHE A 366 6.59 0.07 10.44
N GLY A 367 6.74 1.35 10.80
CA GLY A 367 7.99 1.91 11.32
C GLY A 367 9.15 1.83 10.32
N ILE A 368 8.85 2.01 9.03
CA ILE A 368 9.85 1.93 7.96
C ILE A 368 10.70 3.21 7.99
N GLU A 369 12.01 3.00 8.06
CA GLU A 369 13.05 4.02 8.02
C GLU A 369 14.04 3.67 6.88
N LYS A 370 14.89 4.62 6.48
CA LYS A 370 15.84 4.48 5.36
C LYS A 370 16.60 3.15 5.34
N ASP A 371 17.15 2.71 6.47
CA ASP A 371 17.97 1.50 6.58
C ASP A 371 17.26 0.32 7.29
N LYS A 372 15.96 0.44 7.58
CA LYS A 372 15.21 -0.49 8.44
C LYS A 372 13.84 -0.81 7.84
N ARG A 373 13.68 -2.04 7.34
CA ARG A 373 12.41 -2.61 6.85
C ARG A 373 11.78 -3.60 7.84
N LEU A 374 12.63 -4.33 8.57
CA LEU A 374 12.22 -5.39 9.49
C LEU A 374 12.01 -4.84 10.90
N THR A 375 10.80 -4.38 11.20
CA THR A 375 10.40 -3.95 12.55
C THR A 375 9.71 -5.07 13.32
N LYS A 376 9.39 -4.85 14.61
CA LYS A 376 8.65 -5.82 15.43
C LYS A 376 7.28 -6.15 14.84
N LEU A 377 6.53 -5.11 14.43
CA LEU A 377 5.23 -5.25 13.76
C LEU A 377 5.37 -6.04 12.46
N THR A 378 6.36 -5.71 11.64
CA THR A 378 6.65 -6.46 10.41
C THR A 378 6.93 -7.94 10.71
N GLN A 379 7.81 -8.25 11.68
CA GLN A 379 8.10 -9.64 12.07
C GLN A 379 6.84 -10.37 12.56
N GLN A 380 5.98 -9.70 13.33
CA GLN A 380 4.72 -10.29 13.77
C GLN A 380 3.77 -10.56 12.61
N LEU A 381 3.52 -9.59 11.72
CA LEU A 381 2.65 -9.80 10.55
C LEU A 381 3.09 -11.03 9.74
N LEU A 382 4.40 -11.14 9.46
CA LEU A 382 4.96 -12.25 8.71
C LEU A 382 4.83 -13.59 9.46
N ARG A 383 4.99 -13.60 10.80
CA ARG A 383 4.76 -14.78 11.66
C ARG A 383 3.28 -15.17 11.69
N VAL A 384 2.38 -14.23 11.90
CA VAL A 384 0.93 -14.44 12.00
C VAL A 384 0.37 -14.98 10.68
N TYR A 385 0.77 -14.42 9.54
CA TYR A 385 0.45 -14.99 8.22
C TYR A 385 0.97 -16.42 8.07
N SER A 386 2.23 -16.67 8.44
CA SER A 386 2.85 -17.99 8.33
C SER A 386 2.14 -19.05 9.16
N ARG A 387 1.66 -18.69 10.36
CA ARG A 387 0.87 -19.55 11.24
C ARG A 387 -0.57 -19.73 10.76
N ALA A 388 -1.20 -18.68 10.23
CA ALA A 388 -2.52 -18.76 9.63
C ALA A 388 -2.54 -19.69 8.40
N ALA A 389 -1.48 -19.62 7.59
CA ALA A 389 -1.24 -20.52 6.46
C ALA A 389 -1.04 -21.98 6.92
N ALA A 390 -0.23 -22.21 7.95
CA ALA A 390 -0.02 -23.54 8.55
C ALA A 390 -1.34 -24.17 9.03
N LYS A 391 -2.22 -23.35 9.61
CA LYS A 391 -3.56 -23.75 10.06
C LYS A 391 -4.63 -23.75 8.97
N SER A 392 -4.26 -23.59 7.69
CA SER A 392 -5.17 -23.55 6.54
C SER A 392 -6.37 -22.59 6.71
N LEU A 393 -6.12 -21.40 7.26
CA LEU A 393 -7.13 -20.34 7.40
C LEU A 393 -7.87 -20.10 6.06
N TYR A 394 -9.19 -19.95 6.14
CA TYR A 394 -10.08 -19.70 5.01
C TYR A 394 -9.53 -18.59 4.09
N ALA A 395 -9.55 -18.86 2.78
CA ALA A 395 -8.73 -18.14 1.80
C ALA A 395 -8.95 -16.62 1.79
N ASP A 396 -10.21 -16.16 1.87
CA ASP A 396 -10.52 -14.72 1.86
C ASP A 396 -9.95 -14.03 3.11
N ARG A 397 -9.96 -14.71 4.27
CA ARG A 397 -9.37 -14.19 5.52
C ARG A 397 -7.85 -14.16 5.47
N LEU A 398 -7.23 -15.19 4.90
CA LEU A 398 -5.78 -15.22 4.67
C LEU A 398 -5.33 -14.12 3.68
N SER A 399 -6.18 -13.78 2.70
CA SER A 399 -5.91 -12.72 1.72
C SER A 399 -5.80 -11.32 2.33
N ILE A 400 -6.46 -11.05 3.45
CA ILE A 400 -6.35 -9.76 4.17
C ILE A 400 -4.92 -9.60 4.71
N LEU A 401 -4.37 -10.65 5.33
CA LEU A 401 -2.98 -10.67 5.80
C LEU A 401 -1.99 -10.62 4.63
N GLU A 402 -2.29 -11.32 3.52
CA GLU A 402 -1.49 -11.25 2.28
C GLU A 402 -1.42 -9.81 1.73
N ARG A 403 -2.55 -9.09 1.71
CA ARG A 403 -2.60 -7.70 1.26
C ARG A 403 -1.74 -6.76 2.09
N PHE A 404 -1.70 -6.93 3.41
CA PHE A 404 -0.74 -6.21 4.27
C PHE A 404 0.72 -6.54 3.91
N ILE A 405 1.04 -7.81 3.61
CA ILE A 405 2.38 -8.22 3.17
C ILE A 405 2.71 -7.62 1.80
N SER A 406 1.79 -7.65 0.84
CA SER A 406 1.93 -7.01 -0.48
C SER A 406 2.22 -5.51 -0.31
N LEU A 407 1.41 -4.81 0.49
CA LEU A 407 1.58 -3.40 0.79
C LEU A 407 2.95 -3.08 1.40
N LEU A 408 3.38 -3.86 2.39
CA LEU A 408 4.72 -3.77 3.01
C LEU A 408 5.84 -4.02 1.98
N MET A 409 5.72 -5.03 1.13
CA MET A 409 6.75 -5.41 0.17
C MET A 409 6.90 -4.38 -0.94
N GLU A 410 5.81 -3.78 -1.44
CA GLU A 410 5.89 -2.70 -2.44
C GLU A 410 6.32 -1.37 -1.82
N ALA A 411 5.95 -1.09 -0.56
CA ALA A 411 6.48 0.04 0.20
C ALA A 411 8.01 -0.08 0.39
N SER A 412 8.49 -1.26 0.81
CA SER A 412 9.92 -1.56 0.94
C SER A 412 10.67 -1.39 -0.38
N ASN A 413 10.12 -1.91 -1.48
CA ASN A 413 10.70 -1.83 -2.82
C ASN A 413 10.72 -0.38 -3.35
N THR A 414 9.65 0.38 -3.11
CA THR A 414 9.55 1.80 -3.47
C THR A 414 10.61 2.65 -2.74
N ALA A 415 10.94 2.29 -1.49
CA ALA A 415 11.98 2.95 -0.72
C ALA A 415 13.42 2.68 -1.23
N GLU A 416 13.61 1.71 -2.13
CA GLU A 416 14.92 1.31 -2.68
C GLU A 416 15.03 1.56 -4.21
N LEU A 417 14.22 2.46 -4.76
CA LEU A 417 14.28 2.81 -6.18
C LEU A 417 15.61 3.51 -6.52
N GLU A 418 16.45 2.82 -7.30
CA GLU A 418 17.76 3.31 -7.72
C GLU A 418 17.67 4.31 -8.88
N TYR A 419 18.38 5.44 -8.76
CA TYR A 419 18.52 6.44 -9.81
C TYR A 419 19.98 6.58 -10.23
N ALA A 420 20.28 6.29 -11.50
CA ALA A 420 21.59 6.52 -12.11
C ALA A 420 21.49 7.69 -13.09
N ASN A 421 22.32 8.73 -12.91
CA ASN A 421 22.33 9.94 -13.75
C ASN A 421 20.93 10.57 -13.90
N ASN A 422 20.23 10.80 -12.79
CA ASN A 422 18.84 11.29 -12.73
C ASN A 422 17.86 10.47 -13.58
N SER A 423 18.14 9.18 -13.78
CA SER A 423 17.31 8.23 -14.51
C SER A 423 17.09 6.95 -13.69
N LEU A 424 15.82 6.60 -13.48
CA LEU A 424 15.37 5.44 -12.72
C LEU A 424 15.82 4.11 -13.37
N ILE A 425 16.27 3.17 -12.54
CA ILE A 425 16.48 1.78 -12.88
C ILE A 425 15.28 0.98 -12.35
N TYR A 426 14.44 0.48 -13.27
CA TYR A 426 13.22 -0.25 -12.92
C TYR A 426 12.88 -1.29 -14.01
N PRO A 427 12.36 -2.48 -13.66
CA PRO A 427 12.26 -3.01 -12.31
C PRO A 427 13.64 -3.30 -11.69
N ASN A 428 13.73 -3.06 -10.39
CA ASN A 428 14.84 -3.45 -9.55
C ASN A 428 14.28 -3.96 -8.21
N LEU A 429 15.06 -4.73 -7.48
CA LEU A 429 14.71 -5.21 -6.14
C LEU A 429 15.93 -5.02 -5.25
N GLY A 430 15.83 -4.06 -4.33
CA GLY A 430 16.92 -3.64 -3.46
C GLY A 430 17.31 -4.66 -2.39
N PRO A 431 18.50 -4.52 -1.79
CA PRO A 431 19.01 -5.46 -0.79
C PRO A 431 18.13 -5.57 0.44
N GLN A 432 17.54 -4.48 0.94
CA GLN A 432 16.70 -4.52 2.15
C GLN A 432 15.39 -5.27 1.89
N THR A 433 14.79 -5.11 0.71
CA THR A 433 13.58 -5.83 0.31
C THR A 433 13.88 -7.31 0.06
N ARG A 434 15.05 -7.66 -0.51
CA ARG A 434 15.49 -9.07 -0.56
C ARG A 434 15.69 -9.66 0.83
N CYS A 435 16.32 -8.93 1.75
CA CYS A 435 16.46 -9.36 3.14
C CYS A 435 15.09 -9.55 3.80
N LEU A 436 14.13 -8.64 3.59
CA LEU A 436 12.76 -8.76 4.10
C LEU A 436 12.05 -10.02 3.57
N ILE A 437 12.15 -10.32 2.27
CA ILE A 437 11.57 -11.54 1.68
C ILE A 437 12.27 -12.79 2.22
N ALA A 438 13.58 -12.77 2.41
CA ALA A 438 14.33 -13.89 2.98
C ALA A 438 13.99 -14.13 4.47
N GLU A 439 13.78 -13.07 5.26
CA GLU A 439 13.30 -13.20 6.65
C GLU A 439 11.85 -13.68 6.72
N PHE A 440 10.98 -13.22 5.80
CA PHE A 440 9.64 -13.79 5.66
C PHE A 440 9.71 -15.29 5.36
N PHE A 441 10.55 -15.72 4.42
CA PHE A 441 10.74 -17.14 4.11
C PHE A 441 11.27 -17.94 5.31
N LYS A 442 12.19 -17.39 6.12
CA LYS A 442 12.66 -18.02 7.35
C LYS A 442 11.55 -18.19 8.39
N LEU A 443 10.75 -17.14 8.64
CA LEU A 443 9.60 -17.21 9.55
C LEU A 443 8.56 -18.22 9.06
N PHE A 444 8.28 -18.21 7.76
CA PHE A 444 7.40 -19.17 7.12
C PHE A 444 7.87 -20.62 7.35
N LYS A 445 9.17 -20.87 7.19
CA LYS A 445 9.79 -22.17 7.44
C LYS A 445 9.76 -22.61 8.91
N VAL A 446 9.88 -21.69 9.86
CA VAL A 446 9.79 -22.01 11.29
C VAL A 446 8.38 -22.47 11.67
N GLU A 447 7.33 -21.81 11.13
CA GLU A 447 5.94 -22.20 11.37
C GLU A 447 5.49 -23.40 10.49
N ASN A 448 6.20 -23.70 9.39
CA ASN A 448 5.89 -24.77 8.43
C ASN A 448 7.12 -25.67 8.13
N PRO A 449 7.59 -26.50 9.08
CA PRO A 449 8.86 -27.21 8.95
C PRO A 449 8.86 -28.41 7.98
N SER A 450 7.70 -29.03 7.69
CA SER A 450 7.61 -30.29 6.92
C SER A 450 6.52 -30.36 5.84
N ASP A 451 5.65 -29.36 5.67
CA ASP A 451 4.52 -29.46 4.72
C ASP A 451 4.80 -28.75 3.38
N LEU A 452 5.33 -29.49 2.40
CA LEU A 452 5.58 -28.96 1.06
C LEU A 452 4.30 -28.53 0.33
N THR A 453 3.14 -29.11 0.65
CA THR A 453 1.87 -28.75 0.00
C THR A 453 1.47 -27.32 0.37
N THR A 454 1.70 -26.93 1.64
CA THR A 454 1.51 -25.55 2.10
C THR A 454 2.49 -24.57 1.45
N TYR A 455 3.77 -24.92 1.22
CA TYR A 455 4.66 -24.05 0.42
C TYR A 455 4.14 -23.87 -1.01
N ILE A 456 3.81 -24.95 -1.71
CA ILE A 456 3.35 -24.89 -3.11
C ILE A 456 2.06 -24.05 -3.23
N ARG A 457 1.12 -24.26 -2.31
CA ARG A 457 -0.12 -23.48 -2.19
C ARG A 457 0.18 -22.00 -1.94
N ILE A 458 0.96 -21.68 -0.91
CA ILE A 458 1.21 -20.30 -0.48
C ILE A 458 2.04 -19.51 -1.50
N ILE A 459 3.06 -20.13 -2.11
CA ILE A 459 3.84 -19.48 -3.18
C ILE A 459 2.91 -19.03 -4.32
N SER A 460 1.86 -19.80 -4.65
CA SER A 460 0.89 -19.39 -5.68
C SER A 460 -0.11 -18.31 -5.23
N GLN A 461 -0.31 -18.13 -3.92
CA GLN A 461 -1.26 -17.18 -3.33
C GLN A 461 -0.68 -15.80 -3.06
N LEU A 462 0.64 -15.67 -2.84
CA LEU A 462 1.31 -14.38 -2.71
C LEU A 462 1.09 -13.55 -3.99
N SER A 463 0.61 -12.32 -3.86
CA SER A 463 0.08 -11.51 -4.98
C SER A 463 1.17 -10.96 -5.90
N GLN A 464 2.35 -10.64 -5.35
CA GLN A 464 3.43 -9.97 -6.09
C GLN A 464 4.35 -10.94 -6.84
N PRO A 465 4.56 -10.77 -8.16
CA PRO A 465 5.42 -11.67 -8.94
C PRO A 465 6.86 -11.76 -8.42
N TYR A 466 7.47 -10.63 -8.01
CA TYR A 466 8.86 -10.65 -7.50
C TYR A 466 8.99 -11.33 -6.13
N VAL A 467 7.95 -11.26 -5.29
CA VAL A 467 7.92 -11.98 -4.01
C VAL A 467 7.76 -13.48 -4.27
N ARG A 468 6.82 -13.90 -5.13
CA ARG A 468 6.67 -15.31 -5.55
C ARG A 468 7.97 -15.89 -6.11
N TRP A 469 8.63 -15.12 -6.96
CA TRP A 469 9.90 -15.48 -7.58
C TRP A 469 11.05 -15.67 -6.55
N GLU A 470 11.27 -14.73 -5.63
CA GLU A 470 12.25 -14.89 -4.54
C GLU A 470 11.86 -16.00 -3.56
N PHE A 471 10.56 -16.18 -3.24
CA PHE A 471 10.08 -17.27 -2.38
C PHE A 471 10.35 -18.64 -3.01
N ALA A 472 10.08 -18.79 -4.31
CA ALA A 472 10.36 -20.00 -5.06
C ALA A 472 11.87 -20.30 -5.12
N ASP A 473 12.74 -19.28 -5.31
CA ASP A 473 14.19 -19.51 -5.27
C ASP A 473 14.66 -19.96 -3.88
N ASN A 474 14.22 -19.29 -2.80
CA ASN A 474 14.56 -19.68 -1.44
C ASN A 474 14.01 -21.06 -1.06
N PHE A 475 12.82 -21.45 -1.55
CA PHE A 475 12.26 -22.79 -1.41
C PHE A 475 13.10 -23.84 -2.13
N LEU A 476 13.44 -23.62 -3.40
CA LEU A 476 14.24 -24.57 -4.19
C LEU A 476 15.66 -24.74 -3.62
N ARG A 477 16.25 -23.69 -3.03
CA ARG A 477 17.53 -23.75 -2.29
C ARG A 477 17.50 -24.62 -1.03
N LEU A 478 16.33 -25.04 -0.52
CA LEU A 478 16.27 -26.08 0.53
C LEU A 478 16.68 -27.47 0.00
N PHE A 479 16.73 -27.64 -1.33
CA PHE A 479 17.01 -28.89 -2.02
C PHE A 479 18.31 -28.77 -2.87
N TYR A 480 18.42 -29.52 -3.97
CA TYR A 480 19.66 -29.62 -4.76
C TYR A 480 19.92 -28.44 -5.73
N TYR A 481 19.29 -27.29 -5.51
CA TYR A 481 19.34 -26.11 -6.38
C TYR A 481 20.60 -25.27 -6.16
N SER A 482 20.99 -24.45 -7.15
CA SER A 482 22.17 -23.57 -7.05
C SER A 482 21.91 -22.33 -6.17
N ASP A 483 22.95 -21.84 -5.48
CA ASP A 483 22.93 -20.56 -4.75
C ASP A 483 23.03 -19.32 -5.66
N ALA A 484 23.22 -19.51 -6.97
CA ALA A 484 23.24 -18.41 -7.93
C ALA A 484 21.92 -17.61 -7.91
N ALA A 485 21.98 -16.31 -8.22
CA ALA A 485 20.77 -15.49 -8.34
C ALA A 485 19.81 -16.06 -9.41
N PHE A 486 18.52 -16.18 -9.10
CA PHE A 486 17.54 -16.73 -10.04
C PHE A 486 17.35 -15.82 -11.25
N GLY A 487 17.26 -16.45 -12.42
CA GLY A 487 16.95 -15.78 -13.67
C GLY A 487 16.94 -16.79 -14.82
N PRO A 488 16.61 -16.35 -16.05
CA PRO A 488 16.63 -17.21 -17.23
C PRO A 488 17.96 -17.95 -17.43
N GLU A 489 19.09 -17.31 -17.09
CA GLU A 489 20.43 -17.89 -17.16
C GLU A 489 20.64 -19.04 -16.16
N LYS A 490 20.25 -18.86 -14.88
CA LYS A 490 20.31 -19.92 -13.86
C LYS A 490 19.51 -21.15 -14.29
N LEU A 491 18.31 -20.94 -14.81
CA LEU A 491 17.43 -22.02 -15.29
C LEU A 491 18.04 -22.80 -16.47
N CYS A 492 18.72 -22.11 -17.40
CA CYS A 492 19.46 -22.76 -18.47
C CYS A 492 20.55 -23.70 -17.91
N GLU A 493 21.36 -23.23 -16.95
CA GLU A 493 22.41 -24.06 -16.34
C GLU A 493 21.85 -25.21 -15.49
N GLU A 494 20.77 -25.00 -14.74
CA GLU A 494 20.10 -26.02 -13.93
C GLU A 494 19.55 -27.18 -14.78
N LEU A 495 18.93 -26.87 -15.92
CA LEU A 495 18.42 -27.86 -16.86
C LEU A 495 19.55 -28.59 -17.62
N LYS A 496 20.61 -27.88 -18.04
CA LYS A 496 21.82 -28.48 -18.64
C LYS A 496 22.50 -29.49 -17.72
N LEU A 497 22.67 -29.11 -16.45
CA LEU A 497 23.26 -29.96 -15.41
C LEU A 497 22.33 -31.12 -15.00
N LYS A 498 21.10 -31.17 -15.55
CA LYS A 498 20.06 -32.16 -15.28
C LYS A 498 19.82 -32.38 -13.79
N ARG A 499 19.89 -31.31 -12.97
CA ARG A 499 19.76 -31.44 -11.50
C ARG A 499 18.42 -32.04 -11.08
N TRP A 500 17.39 -31.84 -11.89
CA TRP A 500 16.06 -32.42 -11.76
C TRP A 500 16.06 -33.98 -11.72
N LEU A 501 17.08 -34.66 -12.27
CA LEU A 501 17.23 -36.13 -12.17
C LEU A 501 17.50 -36.62 -10.74
N LYS A 502 17.92 -35.74 -9.83
CA LYS A 502 18.12 -36.08 -8.41
C LYS A 502 16.80 -36.29 -7.66
N TYR A 503 15.68 -35.79 -8.21
CA TYR A 503 14.36 -35.91 -7.62
C TYR A 503 13.63 -37.15 -8.17
N ARG A 504 12.81 -37.76 -7.32
CA ARG A 504 11.97 -38.91 -7.67
C ARG A 504 10.74 -38.45 -8.46
N PRO A 505 10.27 -39.23 -9.45
CA PRO A 505 8.97 -39.01 -10.07
C PRO A 505 7.85 -39.14 -9.03
N ARG A 506 6.77 -38.36 -9.17
CA ARG A 506 5.62 -38.36 -8.27
C ARG A 506 4.99 -39.75 -8.13
N SER A 507 4.98 -40.53 -9.20
CA SER A 507 4.50 -41.93 -9.21
C SER A 507 5.29 -42.91 -8.31
N THR A 508 6.39 -42.46 -7.70
CA THR A 508 7.24 -43.24 -6.78
C THR A 508 7.33 -42.63 -5.38
N ILE A 509 6.53 -41.60 -5.10
CA ILE A 509 6.39 -40.95 -3.79
C ILE A 509 5.00 -41.32 -3.28
N ASP A 510 4.91 -41.80 -2.04
CA ASP A 510 3.61 -42.07 -1.41
C ASP A 510 2.89 -40.73 -1.16
N GLU A 511 1.60 -40.63 -1.50
CA GLU A 511 0.82 -39.37 -1.34
C GLU A 511 0.68 -38.91 0.14
N ALA A 512 1.09 -39.75 1.10
CA ALA A 512 1.18 -39.42 2.51
C ALA A 512 2.54 -38.79 2.92
N ASP A 513 3.58 -38.88 2.08
CA ASP A 513 4.90 -38.30 2.31
C ASP A 513 4.97 -36.88 1.73
N ASN A 514 4.42 -35.93 2.49
CA ASN A 514 4.44 -34.51 2.16
C ASN A 514 5.82 -33.84 2.35
N GLU A 515 6.88 -34.59 2.70
CA GLU A 515 8.24 -34.05 2.92
C GLU A 515 9.14 -34.16 1.66
N GLN A 516 8.77 -34.97 0.66
CA GLN A 516 9.56 -35.18 -0.56
C GLN A 516 9.07 -34.35 -1.76
N LEU A 517 9.92 -33.46 -2.27
CA LEU A 517 9.63 -32.69 -3.48
C LEU A 517 9.73 -33.60 -4.72
N SER A 518 8.60 -33.79 -5.42
CA SER A 518 8.57 -34.53 -6.68
C SER A 518 9.33 -33.79 -7.79
N ARG A 519 9.81 -34.53 -8.79
CA ARG A 519 10.45 -33.97 -9.99
C ARG A 519 9.51 -33.04 -10.74
N GLU A 520 8.25 -33.43 -10.85
CA GLU A 520 7.20 -32.72 -11.56
C GLU A 520 6.87 -31.40 -10.86
N ASP A 521 6.79 -31.39 -9.53
CA ASP A 521 6.60 -30.16 -8.73
C ASP A 521 7.83 -29.26 -8.79
N TYR A 522 9.05 -29.82 -8.71
CA TYR A 522 10.28 -29.05 -8.90
C TYR A 522 10.30 -28.33 -10.27
N LEU A 523 9.98 -29.04 -11.35
CA LEU A 523 9.89 -28.44 -12.69
C LEU A 523 8.75 -27.42 -12.79
N LYS A 524 7.60 -27.65 -12.16
CA LYS A 524 6.46 -26.72 -12.16
C LYS A 524 6.74 -25.43 -11.39
N ILE A 525 7.38 -25.52 -10.22
CA ILE A 525 7.76 -24.35 -9.41
C ILE A 525 8.77 -23.48 -10.16
N MET A 526 9.77 -24.10 -10.81
CA MET A 526 10.70 -23.36 -11.67
C MET A 526 10.02 -22.66 -12.86
N LEU A 527 9.00 -23.29 -13.48
CA LEU A 527 8.23 -22.66 -14.56
C LEU A 527 7.43 -21.46 -14.06
N ASN A 528 6.71 -21.62 -12.95
CA ASN A 528 5.94 -20.53 -12.33
C ASN A 528 6.85 -19.36 -11.95
N ALA A 529 7.99 -19.62 -11.32
CA ALA A 529 8.98 -18.59 -10.99
C ALA A 529 9.57 -17.89 -12.22
N LEU A 530 9.72 -18.60 -13.35
CA LEU A 530 10.10 -17.97 -14.62
C LEU A 530 8.99 -17.09 -15.20
N GLN A 531 7.73 -17.54 -15.14
CA GLN A 531 6.57 -16.74 -15.55
C GLN A 531 6.47 -15.46 -14.71
N ASP A 532 6.64 -15.58 -13.40
CA ASP A 532 6.64 -14.44 -12.48
C ASP A 532 7.78 -13.46 -12.72
N TYR A 533 9.00 -13.93 -12.99
CA TYR A 533 10.10 -13.07 -13.45
C TYR A 533 9.74 -12.36 -14.76
N CYS A 534 9.21 -13.08 -15.74
CA CYS A 534 8.84 -12.50 -17.05
C CYS A 534 7.71 -11.47 -16.93
N ASN A 535 6.76 -11.69 -16.02
CA ASN A 535 5.67 -10.78 -15.70
C ASN A 535 6.17 -9.53 -14.96
N TRP A 536 7.05 -9.70 -13.97
CA TRP A 536 7.66 -8.59 -13.23
C TRP A 536 8.44 -7.64 -14.15
N PHE A 537 9.16 -8.18 -15.13
CA PHE A 537 9.90 -7.40 -16.13
C PHE A 537 9.08 -6.99 -17.38
N ASP A 538 7.82 -7.41 -17.52
CA ASP A 538 7.03 -7.26 -18.75
C ASP A 538 7.84 -7.60 -20.03
N LEU A 539 8.61 -8.71 -19.95
CA LEU A 539 9.49 -9.13 -21.06
C LEU A 539 8.68 -9.43 -22.32
N GLN A 540 7.41 -9.83 -22.17
CA GLN A 540 6.51 -10.14 -23.28
C GLN A 540 6.16 -8.87 -24.09
N ALA A 541 5.88 -7.73 -23.45
CA ALA A 541 5.66 -6.47 -24.18
C ALA A 541 6.93 -6.03 -24.93
N CYS A 542 8.11 -6.19 -24.32
CA CYS A 542 9.39 -5.90 -24.95
C CYS A 542 9.64 -6.80 -26.17
N TRP A 543 9.46 -8.12 -26.04
CA TRP A 543 9.63 -9.05 -27.14
C TRP A 543 8.61 -8.84 -28.27
N LYS A 544 7.33 -8.60 -27.92
CA LYS A 544 6.28 -8.26 -28.88
C LYS A 544 6.66 -7.02 -29.69
N TYR A 545 7.14 -5.95 -29.03
CA TYR A 545 7.66 -4.77 -29.72
C TYR A 545 8.86 -5.09 -30.64
N ILE A 546 9.80 -5.92 -30.16
CA ILE A 546 10.96 -6.36 -30.96
C ILE A 546 10.52 -7.13 -32.21
N LYS A 547 9.45 -7.94 -32.15
CA LYS A 547 8.89 -8.64 -33.31
C LYS A 547 8.08 -7.72 -34.23
N THR A 548 7.02 -7.09 -33.73
CA THR A 548 6.02 -6.39 -34.56
C THR A 548 6.45 -5.00 -35.01
N LYS A 549 7.43 -4.38 -34.33
CA LYS A 549 7.85 -2.98 -34.48
C LYS A 549 6.75 -1.92 -34.29
N THR A 550 5.55 -2.32 -33.85
CA THR A 550 4.41 -1.42 -33.62
C THR A 550 4.72 -0.47 -32.46
N PRO A 551 4.60 0.86 -32.61
CA PRO A 551 4.93 1.80 -31.55
C PRO A 551 4.05 1.59 -30.31
N VAL A 552 4.67 1.60 -29.14
CA VAL A 552 4.02 1.46 -27.85
C VAL A 552 3.44 2.80 -27.45
N GLN A 553 2.14 2.83 -27.14
CA GLN A 553 1.48 4.03 -26.65
C GLN A 553 1.85 4.31 -25.18
N GLN A 554 1.96 5.59 -24.85
CA GLN A 554 2.10 6.06 -23.47
C GLN A 554 0.80 5.79 -22.70
N LEU A 555 0.87 5.65 -21.37
CA LEU A 555 -0.32 5.70 -20.53
C LEU A 555 -1.12 6.99 -20.80
N GLN A 556 -2.45 6.90 -20.74
CA GLN A 556 -3.35 8.03 -20.97
C GLN A 556 -4.19 8.30 -19.73
N ALA A 557 -4.29 9.57 -19.34
CA ALA A 557 -5.19 10.04 -18.29
C ALA A 557 -6.35 10.85 -18.90
N ARG A 558 -7.49 10.88 -18.20
CA ARG A 558 -8.61 11.77 -18.53
C ARG A 558 -8.39 13.12 -17.85
N THR A 559 -8.53 14.23 -18.58
CA THR A 559 -8.44 15.56 -17.96
C THR A 559 -9.65 15.86 -17.07
N SER A 560 -9.50 16.81 -16.15
CA SER A 560 -10.62 17.35 -15.36
C SER A 560 -11.63 18.13 -16.21
N SER A 561 -11.20 18.73 -17.32
CA SER A 561 -12.02 19.54 -18.23
C SER A 561 -11.54 19.44 -19.68
N PRO A 562 -12.44 19.47 -20.69
CA PRO A 562 -12.05 19.61 -22.10
C PRO A 562 -11.21 20.86 -22.37
N LEU A 563 -11.50 21.95 -21.63
CA LEU A 563 -10.85 23.26 -21.77
C LEU A 563 -9.48 23.35 -21.08
N ALA A 564 -9.14 22.40 -20.20
CA ALA A 564 -7.87 22.39 -19.47
C ALA A 564 -6.73 21.70 -20.25
N THR A 565 -6.91 21.45 -21.54
CA THR A 565 -5.92 20.77 -22.39
C THR A 565 -4.92 21.79 -22.95
N PRO A 566 -3.61 21.71 -22.64
CA PRO A 566 -2.63 22.61 -23.24
C PRO A 566 -2.58 22.43 -24.77
N ALA A 567 -2.36 23.53 -25.50
CA ALA A 567 -2.25 23.51 -26.95
C ALA A 567 -1.16 22.52 -27.40
N GLY A 568 -1.55 21.51 -28.19
CA GLY A 568 -0.65 20.50 -28.77
C GLY A 568 -0.69 19.10 -28.16
N LEU A 569 -1.48 18.84 -27.11
CA LEU A 569 -1.52 17.55 -26.39
C LEU A 569 -2.70 16.62 -26.72
N VAL A 570 -3.54 16.98 -27.68
CA VAL A 570 -4.67 16.15 -28.16
C VAL A 570 -4.17 15.09 -29.16
N THR A 571 -4.53 13.83 -28.93
CA THR A 571 -4.34 12.74 -29.91
C THR A 571 -5.50 12.73 -30.93
N ASP A 572 -5.23 12.27 -32.16
CA ASP A 572 -5.88 12.68 -33.42
C ASP A 572 -7.38 12.33 -33.66
N ASP A 573 -8.25 12.33 -32.64
CA ASP A 573 -9.70 12.13 -32.84
C ASP A 573 -10.65 12.90 -31.88
N VAL A 574 -10.16 13.70 -30.91
CA VAL A 574 -11.06 14.42 -29.97
C VAL A 574 -10.69 15.90 -29.77
N GLY A 575 -11.21 16.74 -30.66
CA GLY A 575 -11.39 18.18 -30.43
C GLY A 575 -10.32 19.10 -31.01
N LYS A 576 -10.73 20.00 -31.91
CA LYS A 576 -9.93 21.19 -32.25
C LYS A 576 -9.96 22.16 -31.06
N ILE A 577 -8.80 22.61 -30.61
CA ILE A 577 -8.67 23.76 -29.72
C ILE A 577 -8.84 25.01 -30.58
N PHE A 578 -9.76 25.91 -30.22
CA PHE A 578 -10.04 27.14 -30.96
C PHE A 578 -9.08 28.24 -30.53
N MET A 579 -8.39 28.86 -31.48
CA MET A 579 -7.61 30.08 -31.25
C MET A 579 -8.57 31.26 -31.05
N LEU A 580 -8.32 32.15 -30.08
CA LEU A 580 -9.18 33.32 -29.80
C LEU A 580 -9.41 34.19 -31.06
N ASP A 581 -8.38 34.38 -31.88
CA ASP A 581 -8.43 35.13 -33.13
C ASP A 581 -9.29 34.46 -34.23
N GLU A 582 -9.47 33.14 -34.15
CA GLU A 582 -10.39 32.39 -35.01
C GLU A 582 -11.83 32.42 -34.44
N MET A 583 -11.98 32.37 -33.11
CA MET A 583 -13.29 32.52 -32.45
C MET A 583 -13.97 33.84 -32.84
N GLN A 584 -13.21 34.93 -32.92
CA GLN A 584 -13.73 36.26 -33.27
C GLN A 584 -14.24 36.32 -34.73
N LYS A 585 -13.68 35.53 -35.64
CA LYS A 585 -14.13 35.42 -37.05
C LYS A 585 -15.37 34.55 -37.18
N GLU A 586 -15.48 33.48 -36.40
CA GLU A 586 -16.60 32.52 -36.48
C GLU A 586 -17.84 32.93 -35.67
N ALA A 587 -17.80 34.02 -34.88
CA ALA A 587 -18.82 34.44 -33.89
C ALA A 587 -20.30 34.28 -34.31
N HIS A 588 -20.61 34.52 -35.59
CA HIS A 588 -21.95 34.40 -36.16
C HIS A 588 -22.53 32.96 -36.14
N THR A 589 -21.68 31.93 -36.07
CA THR A 589 -22.09 30.50 -36.01
C THR A 589 -22.29 29.98 -34.57
N TRP A 590 -21.89 30.75 -33.55
CA TRP A 590 -21.79 30.26 -32.17
C TRP A 590 -23.13 29.90 -31.55
N LYS A 591 -24.20 30.65 -31.85
CA LYS A 591 -25.56 30.30 -31.38
C LYS A 591 -26.02 28.92 -31.85
N GLN A 592 -25.59 28.46 -33.02
CA GLN A 592 -25.93 27.12 -33.50
C GLN A 592 -25.05 26.04 -32.85
N ARG A 593 -23.74 26.29 -32.69
CA ARG A 593 -22.82 25.33 -32.04
C ARG A 593 -23.05 25.20 -30.53
N ILE A 594 -23.39 26.28 -29.81
CA ILE A 594 -23.69 26.27 -28.36
C ILE A 594 -24.96 25.48 -28.05
N ASN A 595 -25.95 25.49 -28.94
CA ASN A 595 -27.18 24.70 -28.76
C ASN A 595 -26.94 23.20 -28.96
N ALA A 596 -25.86 22.81 -29.66
CA ALA A 596 -25.39 21.42 -29.73
C ALA A 596 -24.58 21.05 -28.48
N LYS A 597 -25.19 21.12 -27.28
CA LYS A 597 -24.61 20.61 -26.02
C LYS A 597 -24.57 19.07 -26.01
N VAL A 598 -23.70 18.50 -26.84
CA VAL A 598 -23.16 17.16 -26.60
C VAL A 598 -21.94 17.34 -25.71
N ILE A 599 -21.98 16.79 -24.50
CA ILE A 599 -20.78 16.62 -23.68
C ILE A 599 -19.95 15.51 -24.35
N LEU A 600 -19.17 15.87 -25.36
CA LEU A 600 -18.15 15.01 -25.93
C LEU A 600 -17.19 14.63 -24.79
N ALA A 601 -16.86 13.33 -24.71
CA ALA A 601 -16.20 12.75 -23.54
C ALA A 601 -14.89 13.48 -23.17
N ARG A 602 -14.58 13.53 -21.86
CA ARG A 602 -13.35 14.14 -21.35
C ARG A 602 -12.13 13.64 -22.16
N PRO A 603 -11.31 14.52 -22.75
CA PRO A 603 -10.24 14.09 -23.65
C PRO A 603 -9.20 13.25 -22.90
N LYS A 604 -8.64 12.28 -23.62
CA LYS A 604 -7.50 11.50 -23.14
C LYS A 604 -6.21 12.21 -23.53
N VAL A 605 -5.37 12.46 -22.54
CA VAL A 605 -4.05 13.09 -22.71
C VAL A 605 -2.99 12.07 -22.32
N ASN A 606 -1.94 11.98 -23.13
CA ASN A 606 -0.80 11.10 -22.83
C ASN A 606 -0.07 11.61 -21.58
N LEU A 607 0.25 10.69 -20.67
CA LEU A 607 1.06 10.99 -19.50
C LEU A 607 2.54 11.20 -19.91
N PRO A 608 3.26 12.11 -19.20
CA PRO A 608 4.70 12.25 -19.37
C PRO A 608 5.41 10.93 -19.05
N VAL A 609 6.48 10.64 -19.81
CA VAL A 609 7.26 9.40 -19.68
C VAL A 609 8.33 9.55 -18.60
N ALA A 610 8.44 8.58 -17.70
CA ALA A 610 9.49 8.50 -16.69
C ALA A 610 10.90 8.54 -17.31
N ARG A 611 11.84 9.16 -16.61
CA ARG A 611 13.26 9.16 -16.99
C ARG A 611 13.86 7.80 -16.67
N ILE A 612 13.75 6.82 -17.57
CA ILE A 612 14.34 5.48 -17.39
C ILE A 612 15.79 5.42 -17.90
N SER A 613 16.67 4.73 -17.18
CA SER A 613 18.04 4.39 -17.56
C SER A 613 18.08 3.31 -18.66
N ILE A 614 18.01 3.74 -19.92
CA ILE A 614 17.88 2.84 -21.07
C ILE A 614 19.11 1.94 -21.24
N SER A 615 20.33 2.41 -20.93
CA SER A 615 21.57 1.63 -21.12
C SER A 615 21.55 0.35 -20.29
N THR A 616 21.33 0.47 -18.98
CA THR A 616 21.29 -0.65 -18.04
C THR A 616 20.15 -1.61 -18.37
N MET A 617 18.94 -1.08 -18.62
CA MET A 617 17.78 -1.93 -18.86
C MET A 617 17.83 -2.64 -20.23
N ALA A 618 18.40 -2.02 -21.27
CA ALA A 618 18.54 -2.66 -22.58
C ALA A 618 19.52 -3.84 -22.57
N GLU A 619 20.58 -3.77 -21.77
CA GLU A 619 21.52 -4.88 -21.57
C GLU A 619 20.82 -6.05 -20.85
N ARG A 620 20.14 -5.77 -19.73
CA ARG A 620 19.40 -6.78 -18.95
C ARG A 620 18.34 -7.51 -19.78
N TYR A 621 17.38 -6.77 -20.37
CA TYR A 621 16.33 -7.35 -21.21
C TYR A 621 16.91 -8.09 -22.43
N GLY A 622 18.02 -7.60 -22.98
CA GLY A 622 18.73 -8.22 -24.09
C GLY A 622 19.37 -9.57 -23.72
N ASN A 623 19.91 -9.71 -22.50
CA ASN A 623 20.40 -10.99 -21.99
C ASN A 623 19.24 -11.93 -21.67
N ASP A 624 18.23 -11.47 -20.93
CA ASP A 624 17.08 -12.29 -20.51
C ASP A 624 16.35 -12.92 -21.71
N ILE A 625 16.06 -12.13 -22.76
CA ILE A 625 15.43 -12.62 -23.99
C ILE A 625 16.35 -13.61 -24.74
N ARG A 626 17.67 -13.41 -24.72
CA ARG A 626 18.64 -14.35 -25.33
C ARG A 626 18.61 -15.69 -24.60
N GLN A 627 18.59 -15.66 -23.27
CA GLN A 627 18.53 -16.85 -22.43
C GLN A 627 17.18 -17.58 -22.59
N LEU A 628 16.04 -16.87 -22.69
CA LEU A 628 14.74 -17.49 -23.03
C LEU A 628 14.75 -18.23 -24.38
N ARG A 629 15.38 -17.65 -25.42
CA ARG A 629 15.53 -18.33 -26.73
C ARG A 629 16.47 -19.54 -26.66
N TYR A 630 17.44 -19.52 -25.74
CA TYR A 630 18.36 -20.63 -25.53
C TYR A 630 17.71 -21.76 -24.70
N LEU A 631 16.94 -21.40 -23.68
CA LEU A 631 16.10 -22.29 -22.88
C LEU A 631 15.18 -23.15 -23.76
N ARG A 632 14.56 -22.56 -24.80
CA ARG A 632 13.76 -23.31 -25.80
C ARG A 632 14.52 -24.50 -26.40
N ARG A 633 15.82 -24.35 -26.68
CA ARG A 633 16.65 -25.43 -27.25
C ARG A 633 16.97 -26.50 -26.22
N ILE A 634 17.28 -26.09 -24.98
CA ILE A 634 17.54 -27.02 -23.87
C ILE A 634 16.28 -27.85 -23.56
N LEU A 635 15.10 -27.23 -23.57
CA LEU A 635 13.82 -27.92 -23.34
C LEU A 635 13.54 -29.00 -24.39
N LEU A 636 13.87 -28.78 -25.67
CA LEU A 636 13.75 -29.81 -26.71
C LEU A 636 14.69 -31.01 -26.49
N GLU A 637 15.81 -30.84 -25.78
CA GLU A 637 16.68 -31.93 -25.36
C GLU A 637 16.14 -32.64 -24.10
N VAL A 638 15.59 -31.88 -23.14
CA VAL A 638 14.98 -32.38 -21.90
C VAL A 638 13.70 -33.19 -22.18
N MET A 639 12.91 -32.80 -23.18
CA MET A 639 11.69 -33.50 -23.65
C MET A 639 11.92 -34.97 -24.03
N ARG A 640 13.18 -35.38 -24.26
CA ARG A 640 13.54 -36.79 -24.50
C ARG A 640 13.56 -37.66 -23.23
N PHE A 641 13.49 -37.03 -22.06
CA PHE A 641 13.68 -37.67 -20.76
C PHE A 641 12.54 -37.40 -19.77
N GLU A 642 11.83 -36.29 -19.90
CA GLU A 642 10.74 -35.86 -19.00
C GLU A 642 9.70 -35.05 -19.78
N ASP A 643 8.44 -35.04 -19.34
CA ASP A 643 7.42 -34.17 -19.94
C ASP A 643 7.67 -32.70 -19.56
N VAL A 644 7.95 -31.89 -20.58
CA VAL A 644 8.13 -30.43 -20.48
C VAL A 644 7.21 -29.70 -21.45
N THR A 645 6.07 -30.30 -21.80
CA THR A 645 5.09 -29.73 -22.73
C THR A 645 4.61 -28.35 -22.27
N ASP A 646 4.29 -28.15 -20.98
CA ASP A 646 3.89 -26.85 -20.44
C ASP A 646 4.99 -25.77 -20.56
N TRP A 647 6.25 -26.16 -20.38
CA TRP A 647 7.40 -25.27 -20.58
C TRP A 647 7.54 -24.87 -22.06
N LEU A 648 7.42 -25.84 -22.97
CA LEU A 648 7.49 -25.58 -24.40
C LEU A 648 6.32 -24.73 -24.88
N ASN A 649 5.10 -24.99 -24.40
CA ASN A 649 3.91 -24.17 -24.67
C ASN A 649 4.15 -22.72 -24.23
N TYR A 650 4.52 -22.48 -22.96
CA TYR A 650 4.80 -21.13 -22.45
C TYR A 650 5.89 -20.42 -23.26
N ILE A 651 7.01 -21.10 -23.56
CA ILE A 651 8.12 -20.49 -24.30
C ILE A 651 7.78 -20.27 -25.78
N ASN A 652 6.96 -21.14 -26.40
CA ASN A 652 6.45 -20.96 -27.76
C ASN A 652 5.43 -19.83 -27.84
N ASP A 653 4.52 -19.69 -26.87
CA ASP A 653 3.54 -18.60 -26.78
C ASP A 653 4.23 -17.25 -26.52
N PHE A 654 5.24 -17.25 -25.63
CA PHE A 654 6.04 -16.07 -25.35
C PHE A 654 6.86 -15.65 -26.59
N LEU A 655 7.58 -16.58 -27.22
CA LEU A 655 8.47 -16.26 -28.34
C LEU A 655 7.73 -16.12 -29.67
N GLY A 656 6.57 -16.75 -29.85
CA GLY A 656 5.90 -16.99 -31.13
C GLY A 656 6.67 -17.96 -32.05
N GLU A 657 6.12 -18.25 -33.23
CA GLU A 657 6.76 -19.09 -34.25
C GLU A 657 8.03 -18.44 -34.83
N ASP A 658 9.14 -18.55 -34.10
CA ASP A 658 10.50 -18.60 -34.65
C ASP A 658 10.82 -20.08 -34.97
N GLU A 659 10.11 -20.71 -35.91
CA GLU A 659 10.67 -21.90 -36.56
C GLU A 659 11.72 -21.45 -37.59
N PRO A 660 13.00 -21.83 -37.44
CA PRO A 660 13.83 -21.91 -38.62
C PRO A 660 13.23 -23.02 -39.50
N VAL A 661 12.80 -22.69 -40.72
CA VAL A 661 12.36 -23.69 -41.69
C VAL A 661 13.46 -24.75 -41.80
N VAL A 662 13.19 -25.95 -41.30
CA VAL A 662 14.11 -27.08 -41.43
C VAL A 662 14.04 -27.52 -42.89
N SER A 663 14.92 -26.94 -43.71
CA SER A 663 15.12 -27.39 -45.08
C SER A 663 15.68 -28.81 -45.05
N SER A 664 14.80 -29.76 -45.35
CA SER A 664 15.06 -31.18 -45.57
C SER A 664 16.12 -31.45 -46.64
#